data_AF-A0A5C6CT54-F1
#
_entry.id   AF-A0A5C6CT54-F1
#
_cell.length_a   1.000
_cell.length_b   1.000
_cell.length_c   1.000
_cell.angle_alpha   90.00
_cell.angle_beta   90.00
_cell.angle_gamma   90.00
#
_symmetry.space_group_name_H-M   'P 1'
#
loop_
_entity.id
_entity.type
_entity.pdbx_description
1 polymer ?
#
loop_
_entity_poly.entity_id
_entity_poly.type
_entity_poly.pdbx_seq_one_letter_code
_entity_poly.pdbx_strand_id
1 'polypeptide(L)'
;MVPPTGNSPLFDVAEIRRALDLLLLPDQVTEVRILNGTTSKDRWTGTYSGYFDDREKLIESLGCIRSATGIYIIPNPVDESLLARACNRIIRTPKGQSTSDNDIKRRRWLLIDCDAVRPAGISASDEEHEAALARARRIYGYLSKRGWPEPIVADSGNGGHLLYLIDLPRGDEGLVQRVLAALAELFDDDIVKVDVKVANPARIWKLYGTLACKGDNIPFRPHRMSKILSAPGTLVEVSLRQLESAALPASSPSPNRPTQTSFDIDEFIQKHQLDVSDPHDYQGGRCWKFQTSPMCDHGGDGSFLIQFPNGALAASCHHNSCSWNWHDLRNKFDPRPQNKPSGDKTSSNHGSREVLSPPGLNIIPRAVPFPVQALPRCIRHFVEAAAEAIGCDPSFIALPLLGCLAEIIGNRRVIELKATWTEPAIIWAVIIGKSGSAKSPALNLATRYLKEIQKAAFETHAVLLEQHKVAAANYDKDYAKWKTDKKGHDDPPEKPKEPVCRRYITSDSTIEALVNLLAVQPDGVLVVRDELAGWVNGIAEYKGGKGSDLGHWLAFWSAQPVTIDRKTGAIKTVHVPRASANIVGGIQPGILRTAIGREHMQDGLCARLLLAMPETNPIKWSERVIDSNVELLLQEVFAQLASLEADFDEDEHPIPVRMQLTPEAKTLWVEYYNRHRQEMTGLDDDSTSAWSKLEAYTARFALIFQLCDWAAGDASGENQIDAQAMDSAIELSDWFGAESLRMYAVLSESDEQRDTRELLDLIRRRGGSVTPRELARSSRRYREAGVAEATLEELVRMKYGRWEMQASGPKGGAPTQEFVLADTGAGDTTIKISEQEEVLSPATGHFVFPEDPVNRLFAEAVDPDLYEVS
;
A
#
# COMPACT_ATOMS: atom_id res chain seq x y z
N MET A 1 -13.46 -39.94 -32.78
CA MET A 1 -13.26 -38.53 -33.15
C MET A 1 -12.17 -38.53 -34.19
N VAL A 2 -12.40 -37.95 -35.36
CA VAL A 2 -11.37 -37.86 -36.41
C VAL A 2 -10.27 -36.92 -35.88
N PRO A 3 -8.98 -37.29 -35.88
CA PRO A 3 -7.92 -36.38 -35.48
C PRO A 3 -7.99 -35.12 -36.36
N PRO A 4 -7.69 -33.92 -35.84
CA PRO A 4 -7.67 -32.72 -36.65
C PRO A 4 -6.55 -32.83 -37.71
N THR A 5 -6.91 -33.34 -38.89
CA THR A 5 -6.04 -33.34 -40.08
C THR A 5 -6.13 -31.96 -40.72
N GLY A 6 -5.34 -31.01 -40.19
CA GLY A 6 -5.20 -29.66 -40.73
C GLY A 6 -4.98 -28.60 -39.65
N ASN A 7 -4.15 -27.59 -39.93
CA ASN A 7 -3.96 -26.43 -39.07
C ASN A 7 -5.31 -25.76 -38.77
N SER A 8 -5.71 -25.77 -37.49
CA SER A 8 -6.82 -24.97 -36.98
C SER A 8 -6.32 -23.53 -36.78
N PRO A 9 -7.16 -22.48 -36.91
CA PRO A 9 -6.73 -21.12 -36.58
C PRO A 9 -6.19 -20.98 -35.14
N LEU A 10 -6.54 -21.91 -34.24
CA LEU A 10 -6.10 -21.92 -32.85
C LEU A 10 -4.84 -22.79 -32.59
N PHE A 11 -4.51 -23.72 -33.49
CA PHE A 11 -3.52 -24.78 -33.25
C PHE A 11 -2.63 -25.08 -34.46
N ASP A 12 -1.32 -25.14 -34.23
CA ASP A 12 -0.34 -25.79 -35.09
C ASP A 12 0.08 -27.12 -34.44
N VAL A 13 -0.46 -28.23 -34.95
CA VAL A 13 -0.27 -29.57 -34.38
C VAL A 13 1.19 -30.03 -34.49
N ALA A 14 1.89 -29.65 -35.55
CA ALA A 14 3.29 -30.03 -35.73
C ALA A 14 4.18 -29.32 -34.70
N GLU A 15 3.93 -28.03 -34.47
CA GLU A 15 4.66 -27.25 -33.47
C GLU A 15 4.32 -27.68 -32.03
N ILE A 16 3.05 -28.04 -31.74
CA ILE A 16 2.67 -28.62 -30.43
C ILE A 16 3.44 -29.91 -30.19
N ARG A 17 3.47 -30.83 -31.17
CA ARG A 17 4.18 -32.10 -31.04
C ARG A 17 5.66 -31.87 -30.76
N ARG A 18 6.30 -31.00 -31.55
CA ARG A 18 7.69 -30.58 -31.35
C ARG A 18 7.94 -30.02 -29.95
N ALA A 19 7.03 -29.20 -29.43
CA ALA A 19 7.14 -28.62 -28.10
C ALA A 19 7.02 -29.67 -26.99
N LEU A 20 6.06 -30.60 -27.10
CA LEU A 20 5.90 -31.69 -26.13
C LEU A 20 7.12 -32.62 -26.13
N ASP A 21 7.69 -32.90 -27.30
CA ASP A 21 8.88 -33.74 -27.44
C ASP A 21 10.13 -33.13 -26.80
N LEU A 22 10.27 -31.81 -26.86
CA LEU A 22 11.39 -31.10 -26.25
C LEU A 22 11.21 -30.90 -24.74
N LEU A 23 9.98 -30.62 -24.28
CA LEU A 23 9.73 -30.17 -22.91
C LEU A 23 9.47 -31.31 -21.92
N LEU A 24 8.82 -32.39 -22.35
CA LEU A 24 8.35 -33.47 -21.47
C LEU A 24 9.25 -34.70 -21.57
N LEU A 25 9.36 -35.46 -20.48
CA LEU A 25 9.92 -36.82 -20.52
C LEU A 25 8.89 -37.81 -21.14
N PRO A 26 9.33 -38.97 -21.68
CA PRO A 26 8.43 -39.91 -22.37
C PRO A 26 7.18 -40.32 -21.58
N ASP A 27 7.30 -40.54 -20.27
CA ASP A 27 6.19 -41.00 -19.40
C ASP A 27 5.77 -39.95 -18.36
N GLN A 28 6.11 -38.68 -18.59
CA GLN A 28 5.80 -37.62 -17.64
C GLN A 28 4.32 -37.24 -17.69
N VAL A 29 3.67 -37.22 -16.53
CA VAL A 29 2.34 -36.59 -16.38
C VAL A 29 2.46 -35.06 -16.42
N THR A 30 1.63 -34.43 -17.25
CA THR A 30 1.51 -32.97 -17.35
C THR A 30 0.04 -32.52 -17.27
N GLU A 31 -0.18 -31.31 -16.76
CA GLU A 31 -1.46 -30.62 -16.86
C GLU A 31 -1.47 -29.69 -18.08
N VAL A 32 -2.49 -29.79 -18.93
CA VAL A 32 -2.88 -28.74 -19.87
C VAL A 32 -3.95 -27.87 -19.22
N ARG A 33 -3.80 -26.55 -19.24
CA ARG A 33 -4.78 -25.59 -18.72
C ARG A 33 -5.22 -24.59 -19.79
N ILE A 34 -6.53 -24.46 -19.99
CA ILE A 34 -7.13 -23.53 -20.95
C ILE A 34 -7.87 -22.45 -20.18
N LEU A 35 -7.50 -21.19 -20.39
CA LEU A 35 -8.12 -20.04 -19.74
C LEU A 35 -9.13 -19.36 -20.66
N ASN A 36 -10.31 -19.03 -20.09
CA ASN A 36 -11.44 -18.44 -20.81
C ASN A 36 -11.79 -19.20 -22.11
N GLY A 37 -11.72 -20.53 -22.04
CA GLY A 37 -11.97 -21.40 -23.18
C GLY A 37 -13.45 -21.66 -23.43
N THR A 38 -13.77 -22.13 -24.64
CA THR A 38 -15.08 -22.70 -24.98
C THR A 38 -14.92 -24.01 -25.73
N THR A 39 -15.87 -24.93 -25.56
CA THR A 39 -16.06 -26.09 -26.45
C THR A 39 -17.32 -25.92 -27.29
N SER A 40 -17.57 -26.84 -28.23
CA SER A 40 -18.80 -26.83 -29.03
C SER A 40 -20.11 -26.96 -28.22
N LYS A 41 -20.03 -27.33 -26.94
CA LYS A 41 -21.19 -27.52 -26.06
C LYS A 41 -21.42 -26.34 -25.10
N ASP A 42 -20.50 -25.39 -25.03
CA ASP A 42 -20.53 -24.34 -24.00
C ASP A 42 -21.26 -23.08 -24.47
N ARG A 43 -22.06 -22.50 -23.57
CA ARG A 43 -22.73 -21.20 -23.77
C ARG A 43 -21.91 -20.01 -23.25
N TRP A 44 -20.95 -20.27 -22.35
CA TRP A 44 -20.12 -19.26 -21.69
C TRP A 44 -18.68 -19.77 -21.55
N THR A 45 -17.72 -18.85 -21.49
CA THR A 45 -16.30 -19.18 -21.28
C THR A 45 -16.07 -19.82 -19.91
N GLY A 46 -15.00 -20.62 -19.80
CA GLY A 46 -14.62 -21.29 -18.57
C GLY A 46 -13.13 -21.63 -18.50
N THR A 47 -12.69 -22.13 -17.35
CA THR A 47 -11.36 -22.74 -17.22
C THR A 47 -11.48 -24.23 -17.41
N TYR A 48 -10.61 -24.80 -18.24
CA TYR A 48 -10.53 -26.23 -18.50
C TYR A 48 -9.15 -26.75 -18.15
N SER A 49 -9.08 -28.00 -17.73
CA SER A 49 -7.82 -28.70 -17.50
C SER A 49 -7.92 -30.16 -17.91
N GLY A 50 -6.79 -30.75 -18.28
CA GLY A 50 -6.65 -32.18 -18.51
C GLY A 50 -5.28 -32.66 -18.06
N TYR A 51 -5.19 -33.91 -17.65
CA TYR A 51 -3.95 -34.52 -17.15
C TYR A 51 -3.56 -35.65 -18.09
N PHE A 52 -2.34 -35.62 -18.60
CA PHE A 52 -1.91 -36.48 -19.70
C PHE A 52 -0.59 -37.16 -19.38
N ASP A 53 -0.55 -38.48 -19.53
CA ASP A 53 0.65 -39.30 -19.69
C ASP A 53 0.86 -39.70 -21.16
N ASP A 54 -0.09 -39.39 -22.04
CA ASP A 54 -0.06 -39.68 -23.48
C ASP A 54 -0.14 -38.39 -24.30
N ARG A 55 0.95 -38.08 -25.02
CA ARG A 55 1.11 -36.85 -25.82
C ARG A 55 0.15 -36.77 -26.99
N GLU A 56 -0.16 -37.90 -27.64
CA GLU A 56 -1.08 -37.89 -28.78
C GLU A 56 -2.51 -37.70 -28.28
N LYS A 57 -2.89 -38.31 -27.14
CA LYS A 57 -4.20 -38.04 -26.53
C LYS A 57 -4.35 -36.59 -26.06
N LEU A 58 -3.26 -35.95 -25.64
CA LEU A 58 -3.22 -34.51 -25.34
C LEU A 58 -3.57 -33.69 -26.58
N ILE A 59 -2.87 -33.93 -27.69
CA ILE A 59 -3.08 -33.25 -28.96
C ILE A 59 -4.51 -33.48 -29.47
N GLU A 60 -4.99 -34.72 -29.45
CA GLU A 60 -6.36 -35.07 -29.85
C GLU A 60 -7.41 -34.34 -29.00
N SER A 61 -7.19 -34.27 -27.67
CA SER A 61 -8.11 -33.61 -26.75
C SER A 61 -8.27 -32.12 -27.03
N LEU A 62 -7.24 -31.43 -27.54
CA LEU A 62 -7.33 -30.01 -27.92
C LEU A 62 -8.36 -29.75 -29.03
N GLY A 63 -8.68 -30.75 -29.85
CA GLY A 63 -9.67 -30.63 -30.93
C GLY A 63 -11.09 -30.27 -30.47
N CYS A 64 -11.40 -30.43 -29.17
CA CYS A 64 -12.68 -30.02 -28.60
C CYS A 64 -12.80 -28.51 -28.32
N ILE A 65 -11.67 -27.80 -28.25
CA ILE A 65 -11.62 -26.37 -27.92
C ILE A 65 -11.92 -25.54 -29.18
N ARG A 66 -12.70 -24.48 -29.01
CA ARG A 66 -13.16 -23.58 -30.08
C ARG A 66 -12.59 -22.17 -29.95
N SER A 67 -12.43 -21.69 -28.72
CA SER A 67 -11.73 -20.45 -28.40
C SER A 67 -11.04 -20.58 -27.05
N ALA A 68 -10.03 -19.74 -26.81
CA ALA A 68 -9.36 -19.57 -25.53
C ALA A 68 -8.59 -18.26 -25.52
N THR A 69 -8.45 -17.60 -24.37
CA THR A 69 -7.49 -16.48 -24.22
C THR A 69 -6.05 -17.01 -24.27
N GLY A 70 -5.83 -18.23 -23.78
CA GLY A 70 -4.56 -18.91 -23.90
C GLY A 70 -4.62 -20.35 -23.41
N ILE A 71 -3.75 -21.17 -23.97
CA ILE A 71 -3.59 -22.59 -23.64
C ILE A 71 -2.19 -22.78 -23.09
N TYR A 72 -2.10 -23.47 -21.96
CA TYR A 72 -0.89 -23.56 -21.17
C TYR A 72 -0.60 -25.00 -20.77
N ILE A 73 0.66 -25.30 -20.49
CA ILE A 73 1.14 -26.57 -19.95
C ILE A 73 1.97 -26.38 -18.70
N ILE A 74 2.05 -27.40 -17.86
CA ILE A 74 3.07 -27.49 -16.80
C ILE A 74 4.20 -28.39 -17.31
N PRO A 75 5.39 -27.84 -17.64
CA PRO A 75 6.48 -28.64 -18.19
C PRO A 75 7.26 -29.42 -17.12
N ASN A 76 7.07 -29.08 -15.83
CA ASN A 76 7.64 -29.84 -14.72
C ASN A 76 6.82 -31.13 -14.47
N PRO A 77 7.45 -32.24 -14.08
CA PRO A 77 6.73 -33.48 -13.78
C PRO A 77 5.72 -33.32 -12.65
N VAL A 78 4.46 -33.66 -12.94
CA VAL A 78 3.34 -33.62 -11.99
C VAL A 78 3.17 -34.97 -11.32
N ASP A 79 2.62 -35.00 -10.10
CA ASP A 79 2.22 -36.22 -9.42
C ASP A 79 1.25 -37.05 -10.29
N GLU A 80 1.59 -38.32 -10.52
CA GLU A 80 0.83 -39.23 -11.39
C GLU A 80 -0.58 -39.50 -10.88
N SER A 81 -0.80 -39.41 -9.56
CA SER A 81 -2.14 -39.56 -8.97
C SER A 81 -3.13 -38.51 -9.49
N LEU A 82 -2.65 -37.37 -10.00
CA LEU A 82 -3.51 -36.33 -10.57
C LEU A 82 -4.15 -36.74 -11.91
N LEU A 83 -3.67 -37.81 -12.57
CA LEU A 83 -4.40 -38.43 -13.69
C LEU A 83 -5.84 -38.78 -13.29
N ALA A 84 -6.10 -39.12 -12.03
CA ALA A 84 -7.46 -39.42 -11.57
C ALA A 84 -8.44 -38.24 -11.71
N ARG A 85 -7.94 -36.98 -11.76
CA ARG A 85 -8.79 -35.79 -11.97
C ARG A 85 -9.38 -35.75 -13.39
N ALA A 86 -8.56 -36.02 -14.41
CA ALA A 86 -8.97 -36.00 -15.82
C ALA A 86 -8.01 -36.75 -16.73
N CYS A 87 -7.90 -38.07 -16.55
CA CYS A 87 -6.97 -38.92 -17.29
C CYS A 87 -7.20 -38.83 -18.80
N ASN A 88 -6.19 -38.31 -19.51
CA ASN A 88 -6.12 -38.18 -20.95
C ASN A 88 -7.34 -37.52 -21.60
N ARG A 89 -7.92 -36.54 -20.92
CA ARG A 89 -9.07 -35.78 -21.43
C ARG A 89 -9.14 -34.39 -20.81
N ILE A 90 -9.71 -33.45 -21.55
CA ILE A 90 -9.97 -32.10 -21.04
C ILE A 90 -11.36 -32.06 -20.41
N ILE A 91 -11.45 -31.52 -19.19
CA ILE A 91 -12.70 -31.25 -18.48
C ILE A 91 -12.76 -29.79 -18.05
N ARG A 92 -13.98 -29.30 -17.78
CA ARG A 92 -14.17 -28.00 -17.13
C ARG A 92 -13.74 -28.10 -15.67
N THR A 93 -12.81 -27.26 -15.24
CA THR A 93 -12.17 -27.37 -13.92
C THR A 93 -12.99 -26.64 -12.84
N PRO A 94 -13.34 -27.30 -11.73
CA PRO A 94 -13.87 -26.62 -10.55
C PRO A 94 -12.82 -25.69 -9.92
N LYS A 95 -13.27 -24.58 -9.32
CA LYS A 95 -12.37 -23.62 -8.67
C LYS A 95 -11.56 -24.32 -7.57
N GLY A 96 -10.23 -24.16 -7.60
CA GLY A 96 -9.31 -24.72 -6.59
C GLY A 96 -8.82 -26.14 -6.83
N GLN A 97 -9.16 -26.80 -7.94
CA GLN A 97 -8.76 -28.19 -8.24
C GLN A 97 -7.67 -28.34 -9.30
N SER A 98 -6.98 -27.26 -9.63
CA SER A 98 -5.85 -27.28 -10.57
C SER A 98 -4.54 -27.68 -9.88
N THR A 99 -3.50 -28.08 -10.62
CA THR A 99 -2.20 -28.45 -10.03
C THR A 99 -1.62 -27.28 -9.21
N SER A 100 -1.18 -27.60 -8.00
CA SER A 100 -0.51 -26.71 -7.04
C SER A 100 0.99 -26.99 -6.99
N ASP A 101 1.76 -26.11 -6.33
CA ASP A 101 3.22 -26.29 -6.21
C ASP A 101 3.61 -27.59 -5.50
N ASN A 102 2.77 -28.09 -4.58
CA ASN A 102 3.00 -29.34 -3.85
C ASN A 102 2.88 -30.58 -4.75
N ASP A 103 2.11 -30.47 -5.83
CA ASP A 103 1.87 -31.55 -6.78
C ASP A 103 3.02 -31.73 -7.79
N ILE A 104 4.07 -30.89 -7.72
CA ILE A 104 5.24 -30.96 -8.59
C ILE A 104 6.30 -31.89 -7.99
N LYS A 105 6.70 -32.91 -8.73
CA LYS A 105 7.74 -33.87 -8.28
C LYS A 105 9.13 -33.23 -8.27
N ARG A 106 9.46 -32.46 -9.32
CA ARG A 106 10.80 -31.87 -9.49
C ARG A 106 10.78 -30.67 -10.44
N ARG A 107 11.72 -29.74 -10.27
CA ARG A 107 11.92 -28.61 -11.20
C ARG A 107 12.93 -29.01 -12.26
N ARG A 108 12.45 -29.17 -13.49
CA ARG A 108 13.30 -29.48 -14.66
C ARG A 108 13.67 -28.27 -15.50
N TRP A 109 13.00 -27.15 -15.25
CA TRP A 109 13.11 -26.00 -16.12
C TRP A 109 13.17 -24.67 -15.36
N LEU A 110 14.04 -23.78 -15.83
CA LEU A 110 14.06 -22.36 -15.52
C LEU A 110 13.49 -21.59 -16.72
N LEU A 111 12.37 -20.89 -16.50
CA LEU A 111 11.78 -19.97 -17.49
C LEU A 111 12.28 -18.56 -17.22
N ILE A 112 12.86 -17.93 -18.24
CA ILE A 112 13.03 -16.48 -18.28
C ILE A 112 11.98 -15.95 -19.26
N ASP A 113 10.98 -15.25 -18.74
CA ASP A 113 9.86 -14.70 -19.50
C ASP A 113 10.05 -13.19 -19.65
N CYS A 114 10.35 -12.73 -20.86
CA CYS A 114 10.49 -11.33 -21.20
C CYS A 114 9.18 -10.83 -21.82
N ASP A 115 8.45 -9.99 -21.10
CA ASP A 115 7.15 -9.48 -21.49
C ASP A 115 7.20 -7.95 -21.65
N ALA A 116 6.60 -7.45 -22.73
CA ALA A 116 6.51 -6.01 -22.95
C ALA A 116 5.54 -5.34 -21.96
N VAL A 117 5.89 -4.14 -21.50
CA VAL A 117 5.03 -3.30 -20.65
C VAL A 117 3.87 -2.77 -21.49
N ARG A 118 2.64 -3.19 -21.18
CA ARG A 118 1.42 -2.83 -21.90
C ARG A 118 0.19 -2.92 -20.97
N PRO A 119 -0.96 -2.32 -21.33
CA PRO A 119 -2.20 -2.48 -20.59
C PRO A 119 -2.58 -3.95 -20.35
N ALA A 120 -3.18 -4.24 -19.20
CA ALA A 120 -3.60 -5.59 -18.86
C ALA A 120 -4.71 -6.08 -19.81
N GLY A 121 -4.63 -7.35 -20.22
CA GLY A 121 -5.68 -8.03 -20.98
C GLY A 121 -5.62 -7.89 -22.51
N ILE A 122 -4.63 -7.19 -23.07
CA ILE A 122 -4.46 -7.05 -24.54
C ILE A 122 -3.15 -7.68 -25.05
N SER A 123 -3.12 -8.02 -26.35
CA SER A 123 -1.91 -8.49 -27.05
C SER A 123 -0.91 -7.36 -27.34
N ALA A 124 0.34 -7.72 -27.60
CA ALA A 124 1.44 -6.78 -27.85
C ALA A 124 1.32 -6.20 -29.25
N SER A 125 1.72 -4.94 -29.42
CA SER A 125 2.01 -4.41 -30.76
C SER A 125 3.21 -5.13 -31.38
N ASP A 126 3.46 -4.93 -32.67
CA ASP A 126 4.64 -5.51 -33.32
C ASP A 126 5.94 -4.97 -32.71
N GLU A 127 5.98 -3.69 -32.36
CA GLU A 127 7.13 -3.04 -31.73
C GLU A 127 7.38 -3.55 -30.31
N GLU A 128 6.32 -3.65 -29.50
CA GLU A 128 6.37 -4.21 -28.14
C GLU A 128 6.86 -5.67 -28.17
N HIS A 129 6.33 -6.47 -29.10
CA HIS A 129 6.69 -7.88 -29.27
C HIS A 129 8.16 -8.05 -29.69
N GLU A 130 8.64 -7.26 -30.66
CA GLU A 130 10.02 -7.31 -31.10
C GLU A 130 10.99 -6.82 -30.02
N ALA A 131 10.61 -5.81 -29.22
CA ALA A 131 11.40 -5.36 -28.09
C ALA A 131 11.58 -6.47 -27.04
N ALA A 132 10.52 -7.22 -26.73
CA ALA A 132 10.57 -8.35 -25.82
C ALA A 132 11.48 -9.48 -26.34
N LEU A 133 11.40 -9.82 -27.63
CA LEU A 133 12.31 -10.78 -28.25
C LEU A 133 13.76 -10.29 -28.25
N ALA A 134 14.00 -9.00 -28.49
CA ALA A 134 15.32 -8.39 -28.42
C ALA A 134 15.91 -8.46 -27.00
N ARG A 135 15.10 -8.25 -25.97
CA ARG A 135 15.53 -8.41 -24.56
C ARG A 135 15.92 -9.85 -24.25
N ALA A 136 15.11 -10.83 -24.66
CA ALA A 136 15.44 -12.24 -24.52
C ALA A 136 16.78 -12.58 -25.21
N ARG A 137 17.03 -12.06 -26.43
CA ARG A 137 18.33 -12.24 -27.13
C ARG A 137 19.50 -11.63 -26.36
N ARG A 138 19.32 -10.46 -25.73
CA ARG A 138 20.36 -9.82 -24.89
C ARG A 138 20.67 -10.64 -23.65
N ILE A 139 19.65 -11.16 -22.96
CA ILE A 139 19.81 -12.02 -21.78
C ILE A 139 20.52 -13.32 -22.17
N TYR A 140 20.11 -13.94 -23.28
CA TYR A 140 20.79 -15.12 -23.82
C TYR A 140 22.29 -14.83 -24.03
N GLY A 141 22.63 -13.76 -24.76
CA GLY A 141 24.04 -13.38 -24.98
C GLY A 141 24.82 -13.08 -23.70
N TYR A 142 24.16 -12.56 -22.66
CA TYR A 142 24.76 -12.31 -21.35
C TYR A 142 25.08 -13.59 -20.58
N LEU A 143 24.16 -14.57 -20.60
CA LEU A 143 24.32 -15.86 -19.94
C LEU A 143 25.32 -16.75 -20.67
N SER A 144 25.32 -16.77 -22.01
CA SER A 144 26.31 -17.52 -22.80
C SER A 144 27.74 -17.06 -22.52
N LYS A 145 27.97 -15.75 -22.36
CA LYS A 145 29.29 -15.20 -21.96
C LYS A 145 29.74 -15.66 -20.57
N ARG A 146 28.82 -16.14 -19.73
CA ARG A 146 29.08 -16.73 -18.40
C ARG A 146 29.12 -18.26 -18.44
N GLY A 147 29.21 -18.83 -19.64
CA GLY A 147 29.34 -20.27 -19.86
C GLY A 147 28.03 -21.05 -19.70
N TRP A 148 26.87 -20.39 -19.64
CA TRP A 148 25.60 -21.11 -19.65
C TRP A 148 25.40 -21.82 -21.01
N PRO A 149 24.79 -23.02 -21.01
CA PRO A 149 24.47 -23.77 -22.23
C PRO A 149 23.44 -23.03 -23.10
N GLU A 150 23.24 -23.48 -24.33
CA GLU A 150 22.20 -22.90 -25.20
C GLU A 150 20.79 -23.24 -24.68
N PRO A 151 19.89 -22.25 -24.52
CA PRO A 151 18.50 -22.51 -24.13
C PRO A 151 17.63 -22.89 -25.33
N ILE A 152 16.43 -23.39 -25.04
CA ILE A 152 15.34 -23.29 -26.02
C ILE A 152 14.87 -21.83 -26.05
N VAL A 153 14.84 -21.23 -27.23
CA VAL A 153 14.34 -19.87 -27.45
C VAL A 153 12.96 -19.98 -28.07
N ALA A 154 11.97 -19.32 -27.48
CA ALA A 154 10.59 -19.40 -27.95
C ALA A 154 9.89 -18.04 -27.91
N ASP A 155 8.85 -17.93 -28.72
CA ASP A 155 7.92 -16.81 -28.80
C ASP A 155 6.60 -17.24 -28.15
N SER A 156 6.16 -16.50 -27.13
CA SER A 156 4.90 -16.77 -26.43
C SER A 156 3.66 -16.28 -27.19
N GLY A 157 3.88 -15.62 -28.33
CA GLY A 157 2.93 -14.84 -29.11
C GLY A 157 2.86 -13.36 -28.68
N ASN A 158 3.47 -13.03 -27.54
CA ASN A 158 3.36 -11.72 -26.91
C ASN A 158 4.67 -11.22 -26.27
N GLY A 159 5.68 -12.08 -26.18
CA GLY A 159 6.95 -11.85 -25.51
C GLY A 159 7.94 -12.98 -25.82
N GLY A 160 9.17 -12.85 -25.33
CA GLY A 160 10.25 -13.80 -25.57
C GLY A 160 10.51 -14.70 -24.37
N HIS A 161 10.61 -16.01 -24.59
CA HIS A 161 10.94 -16.99 -23.56
C HIS A 161 12.33 -17.60 -23.80
N LEU A 162 13.13 -17.75 -22.74
CA LEU A 162 14.31 -18.61 -22.71
C LEU A 162 14.09 -19.74 -21.71
N LEU A 163 14.26 -20.98 -22.16
CA LEU A 163 14.00 -22.18 -21.36
C LEU A 163 15.33 -22.91 -21.13
N TYR A 164 15.79 -22.87 -19.89
CA TYR A 164 17.02 -23.54 -19.48
C TYR A 164 16.70 -24.83 -18.72
N LEU A 165 17.35 -25.92 -19.12
CA LEU A 165 17.25 -27.20 -18.42
C LEU A 165 17.98 -27.07 -17.07
N ILE A 166 17.32 -27.45 -15.98
CA ILE A 166 17.87 -27.48 -14.61
C ILE A 166 17.45 -28.79 -13.93
N ASP A 167 18.08 -29.15 -12.82
CA ASP A 167 17.69 -30.34 -12.04
C ASP A 167 17.60 -30.05 -10.54
N LEU A 168 16.55 -29.32 -10.13
CA LEU A 168 16.36 -28.89 -8.73
C LEU A 168 15.21 -29.64 -8.04
N PRO A 169 15.28 -29.87 -6.72
CA PRO A 169 14.12 -30.32 -5.95
C PRO A 169 12.95 -29.33 -6.07
N ARG A 170 11.72 -29.78 -5.73
CA ARG A 170 10.53 -28.90 -5.70
C ARG A 170 10.79 -27.63 -4.88
N GLY A 171 11.31 -27.79 -3.67
CA GLY A 171 11.79 -26.69 -2.83
C GLY A 171 13.25 -26.40 -3.13
N ASP A 172 13.51 -25.34 -3.89
CA ASP A 172 14.84 -24.92 -4.35
C ASP A 172 15.47 -23.83 -3.47
N GLU A 173 14.95 -23.65 -2.25
CA GLU A 173 15.38 -22.60 -1.31
C GLU A 173 15.40 -21.19 -1.93
N GLY A 174 14.49 -20.95 -2.88
CA GLY A 174 14.36 -19.67 -3.59
C GLY A 174 15.46 -19.39 -4.62
N LEU A 175 16.28 -20.38 -5.00
CA LEU A 175 17.37 -20.19 -5.97
C LEU A 175 16.86 -19.67 -7.32
N VAL A 176 15.81 -20.27 -7.88
CA VAL A 176 15.19 -19.84 -9.15
C VAL A 176 14.70 -18.40 -9.04
N GLN A 177 14.05 -18.04 -7.93
CA GLN A 177 13.58 -16.69 -7.70
C GLN A 177 14.73 -15.68 -7.65
N ARG A 178 15.85 -16.03 -7.00
CA ARG A 178 17.05 -15.17 -6.94
C ARG A 178 17.74 -15.01 -8.30
N VAL A 179 17.76 -16.05 -9.14
CA VAL A 179 18.26 -15.95 -10.53
C VAL A 179 17.39 -15.01 -11.35
N LEU A 180 16.08 -15.17 -11.30
CA LEU A 180 15.15 -14.31 -12.04
C LEU A 180 15.20 -12.85 -11.56
N ALA A 181 15.30 -12.63 -10.25
CA ALA A 181 15.46 -11.29 -9.68
C ALA A 181 16.77 -10.62 -10.12
N ALA A 182 17.88 -11.35 -10.17
CA ALA A 182 19.15 -10.83 -10.68
C ALA A 182 19.05 -10.44 -12.16
N LEU A 183 18.35 -11.25 -12.97
CA LEU A 183 18.13 -10.94 -14.39
C LEU A 183 17.20 -9.73 -14.56
N ALA A 184 16.14 -9.62 -13.76
CA ALA A 184 15.26 -8.45 -13.76
C ALA A 184 16.03 -7.16 -13.40
N GLU A 185 16.88 -7.18 -12.36
CA GLU A 185 17.70 -6.01 -11.98
C GLU A 185 18.61 -5.51 -13.13
N LEU A 186 19.14 -6.44 -13.92
CA LEU A 186 20.06 -6.11 -15.01
C LEU A 186 19.35 -5.75 -16.32
N PHE A 187 18.14 -6.25 -16.52
CA PHE A 187 17.47 -6.26 -17.82
C PHE A 187 16.04 -5.73 -17.78
N ASP A 188 15.52 -5.17 -16.70
CA ASP A 188 14.23 -4.49 -16.69
C ASP A 188 14.37 -3.03 -17.13
N ASP A 189 13.41 -2.54 -17.91
CA ASP A 189 13.21 -1.12 -18.18
C ASP A 189 11.72 -0.80 -18.40
N ASP A 190 11.40 0.40 -18.87
CA ASP A 190 10.01 0.85 -19.05
C ASP A 190 9.32 0.18 -20.25
N ILE A 191 10.06 -0.60 -21.06
CA ILE A 191 9.56 -1.23 -22.28
C ILE A 191 9.39 -2.74 -22.10
N VAL A 192 10.34 -3.41 -21.44
CA VAL A 192 10.32 -4.87 -21.24
C VAL A 192 10.72 -5.22 -19.80
N LYS A 193 9.97 -6.14 -19.20
CA LYS A 193 10.25 -6.71 -17.88
C LYS A 193 10.51 -8.22 -17.97
N VAL A 194 11.38 -8.72 -17.10
CA VAL A 194 11.54 -10.15 -16.84
C VAL A 194 10.55 -10.55 -15.74
N ASP A 195 9.59 -11.42 -16.04
CA ASP A 195 8.57 -11.81 -15.05
C ASP A 195 9.15 -12.70 -13.95
N VAL A 196 9.46 -12.12 -12.79
CA VAL A 196 9.96 -12.85 -11.62
C VAL A 196 8.91 -13.76 -10.97
N LYS A 197 7.61 -13.55 -11.27
CA LYS A 197 6.52 -14.36 -10.67
C LYS A 197 6.48 -15.76 -11.25
N VAL A 198 7.20 -16.04 -12.35
CA VAL A 198 7.29 -17.39 -12.94
C VAL A 198 8.12 -18.38 -12.11
N ALA A 199 8.67 -17.95 -10.96
CA ALA A 199 9.56 -18.74 -10.12
C ALA A 199 8.92 -19.95 -9.41
N ASN A 200 7.60 -20.02 -9.26
CA ASN A 200 6.96 -21.11 -8.52
C ASN A 200 6.98 -22.45 -9.32
N PRO A 201 7.06 -23.62 -8.65
CA PRO A 201 7.20 -24.93 -9.31
C PRO A 201 6.09 -25.28 -10.33
N ALA A 202 4.83 -24.97 -10.01
CA ALA A 202 3.67 -25.31 -10.84
C ALA A 202 3.32 -24.22 -11.85
N ARG A 203 4.27 -23.35 -12.21
CA ARG A 203 4.05 -22.28 -13.19
C ARG A 203 3.61 -22.86 -14.54
N ILE A 204 2.45 -22.41 -15.01
CA ILE A 204 1.93 -22.75 -16.33
C ILE A 204 2.65 -21.92 -17.40
N TRP A 205 3.09 -22.57 -18.48
CA TRP A 205 3.78 -21.96 -19.62
C TRP A 205 2.88 -22.00 -20.84
N LYS A 206 3.10 -21.12 -21.81
CA LYS A 206 2.41 -21.22 -23.09
C LYS A 206 2.66 -22.60 -23.72
N LEU A 207 1.61 -23.28 -24.16
CA LEU A 207 1.77 -24.44 -25.02
C LEU A 207 2.13 -23.94 -26.42
N TYR A 208 3.40 -24.04 -26.81
CA TYR A 208 3.86 -23.60 -28.12
C TYR A 208 3.12 -24.37 -29.23
N GLY A 209 2.81 -23.66 -30.32
CA GLY A 209 1.87 -24.11 -31.35
C GLY A 209 0.40 -23.77 -31.03
N THR A 210 0.13 -22.91 -30.05
CA THR A 210 -1.22 -22.36 -29.78
C THR A 210 -1.27 -20.84 -29.95
N LEU A 211 -2.43 -20.33 -30.40
CA LEU A 211 -2.63 -18.88 -30.61
C LEU A 211 -2.78 -18.14 -29.27
N ALA A 212 -2.10 -17.00 -29.12
CA ALA A 212 -2.23 -16.12 -27.96
C ALA A 212 -3.30 -15.03 -28.21
N CYS A 213 -4.45 -15.16 -27.55
CA CYS A 213 -5.66 -14.39 -27.84
C CYS A 213 -6.05 -13.43 -26.69
N LYS A 214 -5.13 -12.56 -26.25
CA LYS A 214 -5.43 -11.55 -25.22
C LYS A 214 -6.15 -10.36 -25.88
N GLY A 215 -7.37 -10.07 -25.45
CA GLY A 215 -8.19 -8.99 -26.01
C GLY A 215 -8.64 -9.27 -27.45
N ASP A 216 -9.08 -8.24 -28.17
CA ASP A 216 -9.50 -8.36 -29.57
C ASP A 216 -8.31 -8.44 -30.52
N ASN A 217 -8.48 -9.18 -31.63
CA ASN A 217 -7.49 -9.27 -32.69
C ASN A 217 -7.62 -8.07 -33.64
N ILE A 218 -6.74 -7.08 -33.49
CA ILE A 218 -6.75 -5.85 -34.28
C ILE A 218 -5.40 -5.65 -34.99
N PRO A 219 -5.35 -4.95 -36.15
CA PRO A 219 -4.14 -4.86 -36.96
C PRO A 219 -2.87 -4.42 -36.23
N PHE A 220 -2.98 -3.52 -35.25
CA PHE A 220 -1.85 -2.99 -34.50
C PHE A 220 -1.55 -3.74 -33.18
N ARG A 221 -2.37 -4.73 -32.81
CA ARG A 221 -2.16 -5.63 -31.65
C ARG A 221 -2.66 -7.05 -31.99
N PRO A 222 -2.05 -7.70 -32.99
CA PRO A 222 -2.57 -8.95 -33.50
C PRO A 222 -2.41 -10.10 -32.50
N HIS A 223 -3.29 -11.09 -32.62
CA HIS A 223 -3.08 -12.39 -31.99
C HIS A 223 -2.02 -13.16 -32.78
N ARG A 224 -1.01 -13.71 -32.09
CA ARG A 224 0.11 -14.42 -32.73
C ARG A 224 0.19 -15.87 -32.26
N MET A 225 0.67 -16.74 -33.16
CA MET A 225 0.93 -18.14 -32.86
C MET A 225 2.21 -18.23 -32.04
N SER A 226 2.12 -18.83 -30.86
CA SER A 226 3.32 -19.15 -30.06
C SER A 226 4.13 -20.25 -30.72
N LYS A 227 5.47 -20.19 -30.68
CA LYS A 227 6.34 -21.15 -31.37
C LYS A 227 7.75 -21.18 -30.79
N ILE A 228 8.43 -22.31 -30.94
CA ILE A 228 9.85 -22.47 -30.65
C ILE A 228 10.66 -21.92 -31.82
N LEU A 229 11.43 -20.87 -31.55
CA LEU A 229 12.29 -20.20 -32.54
C LEU A 229 13.56 -21.01 -32.78
N SER A 230 14.19 -21.51 -31.72
CA SER A 230 15.37 -22.37 -31.81
C SER A 230 15.47 -23.30 -30.60
N ALA A 231 16.05 -24.49 -30.81
CA ALA A 231 16.38 -25.43 -29.75
C ALA A 231 17.77 -26.03 -30.04
N PRO A 232 18.59 -26.29 -29.01
CA PRO A 232 19.91 -26.90 -29.21
C PRO A 232 19.76 -28.36 -29.65
N GLY A 233 20.77 -28.86 -30.38
CA GLY A 233 20.81 -30.28 -30.81
C GLY A 233 20.91 -31.26 -29.65
N THR A 234 21.37 -30.82 -28.47
CA THR A 234 21.37 -31.58 -27.22
C THR A 234 21.11 -30.62 -26.08
N LEU A 235 20.12 -30.92 -25.24
CA LEU A 235 19.84 -30.13 -24.04
C LEU A 235 20.89 -30.43 -22.98
N VAL A 236 21.60 -29.38 -22.54
CA VAL A 236 22.60 -29.46 -21.48
C VAL A 236 22.04 -28.74 -20.25
N GLU A 237 22.17 -29.39 -19.10
CA GLU A 237 21.71 -28.85 -17.83
C GLU A 237 22.59 -27.66 -17.37
N VAL A 238 21.96 -26.61 -16.87
CA VAL A 238 22.63 -25.54 -16.14
C VAL A 238 22.98 -26.06 -14.75
N SER A 239 24.27 -26.12 -14.44
CA SER A 239 24.75 -26.62 -13.15
C SER A 239 24.29 -25.74 -11.98
N LEU A 240 24.17 -26.34 -10.79
CA LEU A 240 23.86 -25.62 -9.56
C LEU A 240 24.80 -24.42 -9.33
N ARG A 241 26.10 -24.60 -9.58
CA ARG A 241 27.11 -23.54 -9.47
C ARG A 241 26.83 -22.36 -10.42
N GLN A 242 26.39 -22.64 -11.65
CA GLN A 242 26.02 -21.59 -12.60
C GLN A 242 24.77 -20.83 -12.15
N LEU A 243 23.77 -21.55 -11.64
CA LEU A 243 22.57 -20.95 -11.05
C LEU A 243 22.92 -20.07 -9.86
N GLU A 244 23.71 -20.57 -8.91
CA GLU A 244 24.19 -19.81 -7.75
C GLU A 244 25.02 -18.58 -8.15
N SER A 245 25.88 -18.71 -9.17
CA SER A 245 26.69 -17.59 -9.66
C SER A 245 25.88 -16.48 -10.34
N ALA A 246 24.72 -16.83 -10.90
CA ALA A 246 23.80 -15.89 -11.53
C ALA A 246 22.72 -15.39 -10.56
N ALA A 247 22.57 -16.01 -9.40
CA ALA A 247 21.61 -15.64 -8.38
C ALA A 247 22.10 -14.45 -7.56
N LEU A 248 21.16 -13.64 -7.07
CA LEU A 248 21.44 -12.75 -5.94
C LEU A 248 21.92 -13.57 -4.71
N PRO A 249 22.76 -12.98 -3.82
CA PRO A 249 23.24 -13.66 -2.63
C PRO A 249 22.09 -14.24 -1.81
N ALA A 250 22.23 -15.50 -1.38
CA ALA A 250 21.32 -16.06 -0.40
C ALA A 250 21.42 -15.23 0.90
N SER A 251 20.29 -14.83 1.46
CA SER A 251 20.24 -14.25 2.80
C SER A 251 20.85 -15.26 3.77
N SER A 252 21.97 -14.94 4.42
CA SER A 252 22.57 -15.84 5.41
C SER A 252 21.56 -16.13 6.53
N PRO A 253 21.47 -17.38 7.04
CA PRO A 253 20.83 -17.63 8.32
C PRO A 253 21.61 -16.80 9.36
N SER A 254 20.88 -15.99 10.13
CA SER A 254 21.52 -15.07 11.08
C SER A 254 22.33 -15.84 12.12
N PRO A 255 23.52 -15.35 12.53
CA PRO A 255 24.26 -15.95 13.64
C PRO A 255 23.46 -15.85 14.93
N ASN A 256 23.53 -16.90 15.75
CA ASN A 256 22.95 -17.04 17.08
C ASN A 256 22.89 -15.72 17.88
N ARG A 257 21.68 -15.33 18.28
CA ARG A 257 21.47 -14.51 19.49
C ARG A 257 21.78 -15.36 20.73
N PRO A 258 22.21 -14.75 21.86
CA PRO A 258 22.53 -15.50 23.07
C PRO A 258 21.29 -16.26 23.58
N THR A 259 21.51 -17.52 23.95
CA THR A 259 20.55 -18.45 24.55
C THR A 259 19.68 -17.81 25.62
N GLN A 260 18.40 -17.57 25.32
CA GLN A 260 17.36 -17.86 26.29
C GLN A 260 17.25 -19.38 26.38
N THR A 261 17.28 -19.90 27.60
CA THR A 261 17.13 -21.32 27.96
C THR A 261 16.16 -22.03 27.02
N SER A 262 16.66 -22.98 26.23
CA SER A 262 15.83 -23.83 25.38
C SER A 262 14.80 -24.53 26.25
N PHE A 263 13.53 -24.34 25.95
CA PHE A 263 12.44 -25.01 26.64
C PHE A 263 12.52 -26.51 26.35
N ASP A 264 12.75 -27.32 27.39
CA ASP A 264 12.83 -28.77 27.27
C ASP A 264 11.42 -29.36 27.23
N ILE A 265 11.03 -29.86 26.06
CA ILE A 265 9.72 -30.45 25.82
C ILE A 265 9.57 -31.82 26.50
N ASP A 266 10.65 -32.59 26.61
CA ASP A 266 10.62 -33.90 27.24
C ASP A 266 10.42 -33.76 28.76
N GLU A 267 11.11 -32.79 29.37
CA GLU A 267 10.89 -32.43 30.78
C GLU A 267 9.46 -31.92 31.02
N PHE A 268 8.91 -31.11 30.12
CA PHE A 268 7.54 -30.61 30.22
C PHE A 268 6.49 -31.73 30.15
N ILE A 269 6.64 -32.66 29.20
CA ILE A 269 5.77 -33.85 29.07
C ILE A 269 5.82 -34.68 30.36
N GLN A 270 7.03 -34.93 30.88
CA GLN A 270 7.23 -35.72 32.10
C GLN A 270 6.68 -35.03 33.35
N LYS A 271 6.98 -33.73 33.53
CA LYS A 271 6.57 -32.91 34.68
C LYS A 271 5.05 -32.84 34.81
N HIS A 272 4.33 -32.66 33.70
CA HIS A 272 2.88 -32.52 33.70
C HIS A 272 2.13 -33.83 33.40
N GLN A 273 2.85 -34.95 33.27
CA GLN A 273 2.31 -36.29 33.01
C GLN A 273 1.33 -36.30 31.84
N LEU A 274 1.73 -35.66 30.72
CA LEU A 274 0.92 -35.61 29.53
C LEU A 274 0.79 -37.00 28.91
N ASP A 275 -0.44 -37.44 28.68
CA ASP A 275 -0.76 -38.77 28.14
C ASP A 275 -0.51 -38.79 26.62
N VAL A 276 0.75 -39.00 26.23
CA VAL A 276 1.24 -38.98 24.85
C VAL A 276 1.94 -40.26 24.44
N SER A 277 1.94 -40.56 23.14
CA SER A 277 2.73 -41.63 22.52
C SER A 277 4.24 -41.38 22.63
N ASP A 278 5.05 -42.40 22.39
CA ASP A 278 6.47 -42.21 22.10
C ASP A 278 6.68 -41.25 20.90
N PRO A 279 7.77 -40.45 20.92
CA PRO A 279 8.08 -39.54 19.82
C PRO A 279 8.38 -40.30 18.53
N HIS A 280 7.84 -39.81 17.42
CA HIS A 280 8.22 -40.27 16.07
C HIS A 280 8.74 -39.12 15.22
N ASP A 281 9.58 -39.45 14.25
CA ASP A 281 10.15 -38.47 13.32
C ASP A 281 9.05 -37.80 12.48
N TYR A 282 9.05 -36.47 12.50
CA TYR A 282 8.13 -35.65 11.74
C TYR A 282 8.85 -34.42 11.17
N GLN A 283 9.02 -34.37 9.85
CA GLN A 283 9.66 -33.25 9.12
C GLN A 283 11.05 -32.85 9.67
N GLY A 284 11.86 -33.83 10.07
CA GLY A 284 13.18 -33.59 10.67
C GLY A 284 13.14 -33.15 12.14
N GLY A 285 11.97 -33.15 12.76
CA GLY A 285 11.73 -32.90 14.18
C GLY A 285 11.02 -34.08 14.85
N ARG A 286 10.49 -33.87 16.06
CA ARG A 286 9.84 -34.91 16.88
C ARG A 286 8.36 -34.62 17.06
N CYS A 287 7.50 -35.64 16.94
CA CYS A 287 6.06 -35.52 17.14
C CYS A 287 5.54 -36.56 18.14
N TRP A 288 4.68 -36.11 19.06
CA TRP A 288 3.97 -36.92 20.04
C TRP A 288 2.46 -36.80 19.80
N LYS A 289 1.73 -37.92 19.84
CA LYS A 289 0.26 -37.92 19.74
C LYS A 289 -0.35 -38.11 21.12
N PHE A 290 -1.33 -37.31 21.49
CA PHE A 290 -2.03 -37.50 22.77
C PHE A 290 -2.96 -38.72 22.68
N GLN A 291 -2.91 -39.61 23.66
CA GLN A 291 -3.89 -40.69 23.82
C GLN A 291 -5.18 -40.17 24.45
N THR A 292 -5.07 -39.14 25.29
CA THR A 292 -6.20 -38.37 25.83
C THR A 292 -5.85 -36.89 25.73
N SER A 293 -6.65 -36.11 24.98
CA SER A 293 -6.37 -34.68 24.81
C SER A 293 -6.55 -33.93 26.13
N PRO A 294 -5.56 -33.16 26.59
CA PRO A 294 -5.71 -32.33 27.78
C PRO A 294 -6.55 -31.08 27.50
N MET A 295 -6.90 -30.76 26.25
CA MET A 295 -7.51 -29.48 25.87
C MET A 295 -8.93 -29.61 25.31
N CYS A 296 -9.41 -30.83 25.07
CA CYS A 296 -10.76 -31.07 24.56
C CYS A 296 -11.26 -32.48 24.90
N ASP A 297 -12.59 -32.65 25.04
CA ASP A 297 -13.22 -33.91 25.46
C ASP A 297 -13.45 -34.92 24.31
N HIS A 298 -12.95 -34.60 23.11
CA HIS A 298 -12.98 -35.53 21.97
C HIS A 298 -11.88 -36.58 22.18
N GLY A 299 -12.26 -37.77 22.66
CA GLY A 299 -11.33 -38.81 23.09
C GLY A 299 -10.22 -39.10 22.07
N GLY A 300 -8.97 -38.95 22.51
CA GLY A 300 -7.69 -39.39 21.94
C GLY A 300 -7.31 -39.11 20.48
N ASP A 301 -8.23 -39.21 19.54
CA ASP A 301 -7.90 -39.24 18.13
C ASP A 301 -7.78 -37.82 17.57
N GLY A 302 -6.57 -37.39 17.24
CA GLY A 302 -6.31 -36.17 16.46
C GLY A 302 -5.63 -35.02 17.19
N SER A 303 -5.30 -35.11 18.48
CA SER A 303 -4.46 -34.11 19.18
C SER A 303 -2.98 -34.50 19.19
N PHE A 304 -2.09 -33.54 18.96
CA PHE A 304 -0.65 -33.77 18.82
C PHE A 304 0.21 -32.62 19.36
N LEU A 305 1.49 -32.90 19.57
CA LEU A 305 2.55 -31.99 19.99
C LEU A 305 3.79 -32.23 19.10
N ILE A 306 4.38 -31.18 18.55
CA ILE A 306 5.50 -31.23 17.59
C ILE A 306 6.61 -30.30 18.05
N GLN A 307 7.85 -30.78 17.98
CA GLN A 307 9.07 -29.98 18.01
C GLN A 307 9.75 -30.02 16.65
N PHE A 308 9.90 -28.88 15.99
CA PHE A 308 10.60 -28.75 14.72
C PHE A 308 12.13 -28.76 14.90
N PRO A 309 12.92 -29.06 13.84
CA PRO A 309 14.39 -29.09 13.94
C PRO A 309 15.04 -27.76 14.37
N ASN A 310 14.35 -26.63 14.19
CA ASN A 310 14.78 -25.31 14.67
C ASN A 310 14.42 -25.02 16.15
N GLY A 311 13.83 -26.00 16.86
CA GLY A 311 13.40 -25.87 18.26
C GLY A 311 11.99 -25.27 18.46
N ALA A 312 11.30 -24.87 17.39
CA ALA A 312 9.93 -24.36 17.49
C ALA A 312 8.96 -25.46 17.94
N LEU A 313 7.97 -25.10 18.76
CA LEU A 313 6.96 -26.01 19.31
C LEU A 313 5.57 -25.68 18.76
N ALA A 314 4.82 -26.72 18.38
CA ALA A 314 3.43 -26.61 17.96
C ALA A 314 2.61 -27.71 18.64
N ALA A 315 1.37 -27.41 19.01
CA ALA A 315 0.41 -28.38 19.49
C ALA A 315 -0.97 -28.00 18.97
N SER A 316 -1.80 -28.97 18.61
CA SER A 316 -3.17 -28.71 18.16
C SER A 316 -4.01 -29.98 18.11
N CYS A 317 -5.28 -29.85 17.69
CA CYS A 317 -6.22 -30.93 17.47
C CYS A 317 -6.83 -30.83 16.06
N HIS A 318 -6.98 -31.96 15.37
CA HIS A 318 -7.50 -32.04 14.00
C HIS A 318 -9.03 -31.90 13.86
N HIS A 319 -9.77 -31.76 14.95
CA HIS A 319 -11.22 -31.57 14.91
C HIS A 319 -11.59 -30.12 14.56
N ASN A 320 -12.50 -29.93 13.59
CA ASN A 320 -12.95 -28.61 13.13
C ASN A 320 -13.58 -27.72 14.23
N SER A 321 -14.00 -28.30 15.36
CA SER A 321 -14.53 -27.59 16.53
C SER A 321 -13.44 -27.09 17.50
N CYS A 322 -12.17 -27.49 17.30
CA CYS A 322 -11.07 -27.16 18.19
C CYS A 322 -10.20 -26.03 17.63
N SER A 323 -9.90 -25.01 18.45
CA SER A 323 -9.14 -23.82 18.04
C SER A 323 -8.01 -23.47 19.03
N TRP A 324 -7.40 -24.46 19.67
CA TRP A 324 -6.29 -24.27 20.61
C TRP A 324 -4.92 -24.60 19.99
N ASN A 325 -3.87 -23.96 20.48
CA ASN A 325 -2.49 -24.12 20.03
C ASN A 325 -1.49 -24.37 21.19
N TRP A 326 -0.18 -24.44 20.87
CA TRP A 326 0.90 -24.64 21.85
C TRP A 326 0.88 -23.64 23.02
N HIS A 327 0.56 -22.37 22.78
CA HIS A 327 0.52 -21.36 23.84
C HIS A 327 -0.64 -21.61 24.81
N ASP A 328 -1.80 -22.03 24.30
CA ASP A 328 -2.97 -22.36 25.12
C ASP A 328 -2.69 -23.58 26.00
N LEU A 329 -2.06 -24.61 25.42
CA LEU A 329 -1.61 -25.80 26.13
C LEU A 329 -0.59 -25.43 27.23
N ARG A 330 0.43 -24.61 26.89
CA ARG A 330 1.45 -24.18 27.85
C ARG A 330 0.86 -23.34 28.98
N ASN A 331 -0.03 -22.40 28.66
CA ASN A 331 -0.68 -21.55 29.66
C ASN A 331 -1.59 -22.35 30.61
N LYS A 332 -2.16 -23.49 30.17
CA LYS A 332 -2.94 -24.37 31.03
C LYS A 332 -2.09 -25.03 32.11
N PHE A 333 -0.85 -25.41 31.81
CA PHE A 333 0.02 -26.20 32.70
C PHE A 333 1.09 -25.38 33.42
N ASP A 334 1.62 -24.33 32.78
CA ASP A 334 2.56 -23.34 33.36
C ASP A 334 2.04 -21.91 33.09
N PRO A 335 0.90 -21.49 33.67
CA PRO A 335 0.41 -20.12 33.55
C PRO A 335 1.42 -19.13 34.16
N ARG A 336 1.85 -18.12 33.39
CA ARG A 336 2.75 -17.09 33.92
C ARG A 336 2.03 -16.29 35.02
N PRO A 337 2.67 -16.02 36.17
CA PRO A 337 2.05 -15.24 37.22
C PRO A 337 1.79 -13.80 36.75
N GLN A 338 0.52 -13.39 36.76
CA GLN A 338 0.14 -11.97 36.71
C GLN A 338 0.64 -11.29 37.99
N ASN A 339 1.30 -10.13 37.85
CA ASN A 339 1.69 -9.31 38.98
C ASN A 339 0.45 -8.94 39.80
N LYS A 340 0.33 -9.52 40.99
CA LYS A 340 -0.64 -9.07 42.00
C LYS A 340 -0.21 -7.70 42.54
N PRO A 341 -1.11 -6.72 42.63
CA PRO A 341 -0.86 -5.54 43.44
C PRO A 341 -0.88 -5.95 44.92
N SER A 342 0.14 -5.48 45.63
CA SER A 342 0.31 -5.65 47.06
C SER A 342 -0.66 -4.79 47.88
N GLY A 343 -1.20 -5.38 48.95
CA GLY A 343 -1.36 -4.68 50.22
C GLY A 343 -2.67 -3.93 50.45
N ASP A 344 -3.58 -4.61 51.14
CA ASP A 344 -4.81 -4.14 51.77
C ASP A 344 -4.64 -2.89 52.64
N LYS A 345 -5.46 -1.85 52.42
CA LYS A 345 -5.98 -0.95 53.45
C LYS A 345 -7.41 -0.52 53.14
N THR A 346 -8.28 -0.91 54.05
CA THR A 346 -9.70 -0.57 54.23
C THR A 346 -10.03 0.93 54.23
N SER A 347 -11.09 1.34 53.49
CA SER A 347 -12.15 2.25 54.00
C SER A 347 -13.32 2.45 53.00
N SER A 348 -14.50 1.99 53.43
CA SER A 348 -15.87 2.54 53.28
C SER A 348 -16.41 3.12 51.95
N ASN A 349 -17.41 2.40 51.41
CA ASN A 349 -18.67 2.85 50.78
C ASN A 349 -18.93 4.35 50.58
N HIS A 350 -19.28 4.74 49.35
CA HIS A 350 -20.67 5.10 48.98
C HIS A 350 -20.82 5.06 47.45
N GLY A 351 -22.01 4.68 46.98
CA GLY A 351 -22.19 4.12 45.65
C GLY A 351 -22.77 5.08 44.62
N SER A 352 -22.46 4.76 43.38
CA SER A 352 -23.26 5.07 42.20
C SER A 352 -23.24 3.81 41.33
N ARG A 353 -24.43 3.28 41.03
CA ARG A 353 -24.64 2.10 40.19
C ARG A 353 -23.98 2.31 38.83
N GLU A 354 -22.83 1.67 38.59
CA GLU A 354 -22.39 1.37 37.24
C GLU A 354 -23.31 0.31 36.65
N VAL A 355 -23.96 0.67 35.54
CA VAL A 355 -24.60 -0.29 34.66
C VAL A 355 -23.47 -1.09 34.02
N LEU A 356 -23.20 -2.27 34.58
CA LEU A 356 -22.30 -3.25 33.97
C LEU A 356 -22.89 -3.67 32.62
N SER A 357 -22.34 -3.12 31.54
CA SER A 357 -22.53 -3.64 30.19
C SER A 357 -22.04 -5.09 30.12
N PRO A 358 -22.78 -5.99 29.44
CA PRO A 358 -22.45 -7.41 29.42
C PRO A 358 -21.11 -7.67 28.70
N PRO A 359 -20.38 -8.74 29.05
CA PRO A 359 -19.08 -9.04 28.47
C PRO A 359 -19.23 -9.53 27.02
N GLY A 360 -18.49 -8.95 26.08
CA GLY A 360 -18.25 -9.55 24.75
C GLY A 360 -18.84 -8.85 23.51
N LEU A 361 -19.00 -7.53 23.51
CA LEU A 361 -19.41 -6.76 22.33
C LEU A 361 -18.27 -5.84 21.88
N ASN A 362 -17.42 -6.29 20.96
CA ASN A 362 -16.50 -5.40 20.22
C ASN A 362 -17.32 -4.59 19.20
N ILE A 363 -18.01 -3.57 19.69
CA ILE A 363 -18.69 -2.59 18.84
C ILE A 363 -17.65 -1.56 18.44
N ILE A 364 -17.27 -1.53 17.16
CA ILE A 364 -16.46 -0.45 16.63
C ILE A 364 -17.23 0.87 16.81
N PRO A 365 -16.63 1.89 17.46
CA PRO A 365 -17.27 3.20 17.62
C PRO A 365 -17.67 3.81 16.28
N ARG A 366 -18.71 4.65 16.30
CA ARG A 366 -19.15 5.39 15.11
C ARG A 366 -18.05 6.37 14.67
N ALA A 367 -17.96 6.62 13.36
CA ALA A 367 -17.13 7.70 12.86
C ALA A 367 -17.64 9.04 13.39
N VAL A 368 -16.76 9.83 14.01
CA VAL A 368 -17.06 11.19 14.45
C VAL A 368 -16.81 12.13 13.28
N PRO A 369 -17.69 13.11 12.99
CA PRO A 369 -17.45 14.10 11.95
C PRO A 369 -16.10 14.82 12.12
N PHE A 370 -15.45 15.14 11.00
CA PHE A 370 -14.17 15.85 11.02
C PHE A 370 -14.32 17.25 11.64
N PRO A 371 -13.44 17.68 12.56
CA PRO A 371 -13.57 18.94 13.28
C PRO A 371 -13.06 20.10 12.43
N VAL A 372 -13.83 20.52 11.44
CA VAL A 372 -13.47 21.65 10.55
C VAL A 372 -13.19 22.94 11.34
N GLN A 373 -13.84 23.11 12.49
CA GLN A 373 -13.64 24.25 13.38
C GLN A 373 -12.25 24.30 14.03
N ALA A 374 -11.53 23.17 14.07
CA ALA A 374 -10.15 23.12 14.55
C ALA A 374 -9.15 23.63 13.50
N LEU A 375 -9.58 23.92 12.27
CA LEU A 375 -8.71 24.48 11.24
C LEU A 375 -8.63 26.02 11.35
N PRO A 376 -7.49 26.62 10.96
CA PRO A 376 -7.36 28.07 10.75
C PRO A 376 -8.52 28.62 9.92
N ARG A 377 -8.96 29.85 10.20
CA ARG A 377 -10.21 30.39 9.63
C ARG A 377 -10.22 30.37 8.09
N CYS A 378 -9.13 30.78 7.47
CA CYS A 378 -8.97 30.77 6.01
C CYS A 378 -9.06 29.35 5.43
N ILE A 379 -8.41 28.38 6.08
CA ILE A 379 -8.40 26.97 5.67
C ILE A 379 -9.77 26.33 5.88
N ARG A 380 -10.42 26.60 7.01
CA ARG A 380 -11.77 26.13 7.34
C ARG A 380 -12.79 26.53 6.29
N HIS A 381 -12.87 27.82 5.98
CA HIS A 381 -13.82 28.34 4.99
C HIS A 381 -13.62 27.69 3.63
N PHE A 382 -12.36 27.50 3.20
CA PHE A 382 -12.06 26.81 1.96
C PHE A 382 -12.49 25.33 2.00
N VAL A 383 -12.15 24.61 3.07
CA VAL A 383 -12.49 23.20 3.23
C VAL A 383 -14.01 22.98 3.20
N GLU A 384 -14.77 23.80 3.92
CA GLU A 384 -16.23 23.73 3.95
C GLU A 384 -16.82 24.02 2.56
N ALA A 385 -16.42 25.12 1.92
CA ALA A 385 -16.90 25.50 0.59
C ALA A 385 -16.55 24.44 -0.46
N ALA A 386 -15.34 23.90 -0.43
CA ALA A 386 -14.87 22.85 -1.35
C ALA A 386 -15.62 21.53 -1.15
N ALA A 387 -15.78 21.09 0.10
CA ALA A 387 -16.49 19.86 0.43
C ALA A 387 -17.95 19.93 -0.01
N GLU A 388 -18.58 21.10 0.17
CA GLU A 388 -19.95 21.35 -0.22
C GLU A 388 -20.15 21.45 -1.75
N ALA A 389 -19.20 22.06 -2.46
CA ALA A 389 -19.20 22.12 -3.92
C ALA A 389 -19.03 20.73 -4.55
N ILE A 390 -18.16 19.88 -3.99
CA ILE A 390 -17.93 18.51 -4.49
C ILE A 390 -19.00 17.52 -4.01
N GLY A 391 -19.62 17.80 -2.86
CA GLY A 391 -20.51 16.86 -2.18
C GLY A 391 -19.76 15.71 -1.50
N CYS A 392 -18.56 15.99 -0.95
CA CYS A 392 -17.75 15.03 -0.19
C CYS A 392 -17.62 15.43 1.29
N ASP A 393 -17.03 14.54 2.09
CA ASP A 393 -16.74 14.83 3.49
C ASP A 393 -15.58 15.85 3.60
N PRO A 394 -15.62 16.82 4.53
CA PRO A 394 -14.55 17.81 4.72
C PRO A 394 -13.15 17.21 4.88
N SER A 395 -13.03 16.03 5.50
CA SER A 395 -11.75 15.31 5.65
C SER A 395 -11.09 15.00 4.30
N PHE A 396 -11.85 14.82 3.21
CA PHE A 396 -11.30 14.54 1.89
C PHE A 396 -10.57 15.73 1.27
N ILE A 397 -10.87 16.95 1.73
CA ILE A 397 -10.18 18.19 1.33
C ILE A 397 -9.11 18.54 2.36
N ALA A 398 -9.46 18.52 3.65
CA ALA A 398 -8.58 18.96 4.73
C ALA A 398 -7.28 18.16 4.80
N LEU A 399 -7.33 16.83 4.72
CA LEU A 399 -6.13 15.99 4.89
C LEU A 399 -5.09 16.23 3.79
N PRO A 400 -5.44 16.18 2.48
CA PRO A 400 -4.48 16.52 1.45
C PRO A 400 -4.00 17.97 1.50
N LEU A 401 -4.88 18.91 1.89
CA LEU A 401 -4.52 20.32 2.02
C LEU A 401 -3.49 20.54 3.14
N LEU A 402 -3.62 19.86 4.28
CA LEU A 402 -2.62 19.88 5.36
C LEU A 402 -1.25 19.39 4.88
N GLY A 403 -1.20 18.37 4.02
CA GLY A 403 0.05 17.93 3.40
C GLY A 403 0.65 18.96 2.43
N CYS A 404 -0.18 19.69 1.69
CA CYS A 404 0.27 20.79 0.84
C CYS A 404 0.79 21.98 1.65
N LEU A 405 0.14 22.33 2.75
CA LEU A 405 0.56 23.39 3.67
C LEU A 405 1.87 23.03 4.35
N ALA A 406 1.99 21.79 4.84
CA ALA A 406 3.23 21.27 5.41
C ALA A 406 4.39 21.32 4.41
N GLU A 407 4.13 20.97 3.15
CA GLU A 407 5.13 21.01 2.09
C GLU A 407 5.59 22.43 1.74
N ILE A 408 4.65 23.38 1.61
CA ILE A 408 5.04 24.75 1.24
C ILE A 408 5.85 25.41 2.36
N ILE A 409 5.59 25.08 3.63
CA ILE A 409 6.40 25.47 4.79
C ILE A 409 7.78 24.79 4.72
N GLY A 410 7.80 23.47 4.50
CA GLY A 410 9.01 22.68 4.32
C GLY A 410 9.96 22.71 5.52
N ASN A 411 11.25 22.49 5.25
CA ASN A 411 12.33 22.57 6.25
C ASN A 411 12.73 24.01 6.64
N ARG A 412 11.91 25.02 6.35
CA ARG A 412 12.20 26.43 6.70
C ARG A 412 11.77 26.79 8.12
N ARG A 413 10.77 26.08 8.65
CA ARG A 413 10.24 26.32 10.01
C ARG A 413 10.17 25.00 10.77
N VAL A 414 10.49 25.05 12.05
CA VAL A 414 10.25 23.97 13.01
C VAL A 414 9.64 24.57 14.28
N ILE A 415 8.76 23.82 14.94
CA ILE A 415 8.29 24.18 16.28
C ILE A 415 9.32 23.75 17.31
N GLU A 416 9.69 24.62 18.25
CA GLU A 416 10.53 24.29 19.40
C GLU A 416 9.66 24.08 20.65
N LEU A 417 9.54 22.81 21.06
CA LEU A 417 8.81 22.44 22.28
C LEU A 417 9.69 22.60 23.51
N LYS A 418 10.97 22.24 23.40
CA LYS A 418 12.03 22.45 24.40
C LYS A 418 13.33 22.68 23.63
N ALA A 419 14.37 23.21 24.29
CA ALA A 419 15.65 23.51 23.65
C ALA A 419 16.27 22.34 22.84
N THR A 420 16.00 21.10 23.23
CA THR A 420 16.48 19.87 22.58
C THR A 420 15.41 19.11 21.79
N TRP A 421 14.20 19.65 21.66
CA TRP A 421 13.09 18.98 21.01
C TRP A 421 12.35 19.94 20.06
N THR A 422 12.50 19.66 18.78
CA THR A 422 11.80 20.34 17.69
C THR A 422 11.01 19.35 16.84
N GLU A 423 9.89 19.78 16.27
CA GLU A 423 9.14 19.00 15.26
C GLU A 423 9.05 19.76 13.92
N PRO A 424 9.15 19.06 12.77
CA PRO A 424 9.08 19.67 11.44
C PRO A 424 7.65 19.75 10.89
N ALA A 425 7.41 20.58 9.88
CA ALA A 425 6.15 20.60 9.13
C ALA A 425 6.05 19.38 8.19
N ILE A 426 5.76 18.19 8.73
CA ILE A 426 5.63 16.95 7.95
C ILE A 426 4.33 16.22 8.27
N ILE A 427 3.48 16.05 7.26
CA ILE A 427 2.17 15.41 7.32
C ILE A 427 2.10 14.21 6.38
N TRP A 428 1.76 13.04 6.93
CA TRP A 428 1.41 11.85 6.15
C TRP A 428 -0.06 11.53 6.36
N ALA A 429 -0.91 11.91 5.40
CA ALA A 429 -2.36 11.83 5.51
C ALA A 429 -2.98 10.98 4.40
N VAL A 430 -3.96 10.15 4.76
CA VAL A 430 -4.58 9.19 3.85
C VAL A 430 -6.09 9.24 3.98
N ILE A 431 -6.76 9.49 2.85
CA ILE A 431 -8.22 9.50 2.75
C ILE A 431 -8.73 8.13 2.30
N ILE A 432 -9.62 7.55 3.10
CA ILE A 432 -10.15 6.20 2.88
C ILE A 432 -11.61 6.30 2.45
N GLY A 433 -11.92 5.77 1.28
CA GLY A 433 -13.28 5.84 0.73
C GLY A 433 -13.53 4.81 -0.38
N LYS A 434 -14.79 4.42 -0.56
CA LYS A 434 -15.19 3.48 -1.63
C LYS A 434 -14.98 4.10 -3.01
N SER A 435 -14.92 3.28 -4.05
CA SER A 435 -14.95 3.80 -5.42
C SER A 435 -16.19 4.69 -5.63
N GLY A 436 -16.02 5.83 -6.29
CA GLY A 436 -17.10 6.82 -6.49
C GLY A 436 -17.38 7.76 -5.32
N SER A 437 -16.54 7.81 -4.28
CA SER A 437 -16.69 8.74 -3.13
C SER A 437 -16.08 10.13 -3.32
N ALA A 438 -15.76 10.53 -4.55
CA ALA A 438 -15.12 11.80 -4.89
C ALA A 438 -13.73 12.07 -4.24
N LYS A 439 -13.00 11.02 -3.84
CA LYS A 439 -11.60 11.13 -3.38
C LYS A 439 -10.68 11.85 -4.37
N SER A 440 -10.66 11.42 -5.63
CA SER A 440 -9.75 11.98 -6.64
C SER A 440 -10.09 13.44 -7.00
N PRO A 441 -11.37 13.83 -7.18
CA PRO A 441 -11.74 15.24 -7.28
C PRO A 441 -11.30 16.08 -6.09
N ALA A 442 -11.51 15.60 -4.85
CA ALA A 442 -11.12 16.29 -3.63
C ALA A 442 -9.60 16.46 -3.53
N LEU A 443 -8.84 15.38 -3.77
CA LEU A 443 -7.37 15.39 -3.79
C LEU A 443 -6.82 16.35 -4.85
N ASN A 444 -7.42 16.37 -6.05
CA ASN A 444 -7.00 17.27 -7.13
C ASN A 444 -7.25 18.74 -6.79
N LEU A 445 -8.39 19.05 -6.18
CA LEU A 445 -8.72 20.41 -5.76
C LEU A 445 -7.78 20.89 -4.63
N ALA A 446 -7.57 20.07 -3.60
CA ALA A 446 -6.70 20.40 -2.47
C ALA A 446 -5.23 20.62 -2.90
N THR A 447 -4.76 19.87 -3.90
CA THR A 447 -3.38 19.98 -4.41
C THR A 447 -3.18 21.07 -5.48
N ARG A 448 -4.25 21.75 -5.92
CA ARG A 448 -4.22 22.69 -7.05
C ARG A 448 -3.24 23.84 -6.82
N TYR A 449 -3.33 24.53 -5.69
CA TYR A 449 -2.51 25.72 -5.41
C TYR A 449 -1.01 25.41 -5.39
N LEU A 450 -0.64 24.28 -4.80
CA LEU A 450 0.76 23.83 -4.81
C LEU A 450 1.23 23.40 -6.22
N LYS A 451 0.34 22.80 -7.03
CA LYS A 451 0.63 22.51 -8.45
C LYS A 451 0.84 23.78 -9.27
N GLU A 452 0.08 24.84 -9.00
CA GLU A 452 0.22 26.14 -9.66
C GLU A 452 1.56 26.81 -9.30
N ILE A 453 1.96 26.78 -8.02
CA ILE A 453 3.28 27.25 -7.58
C ILE A 453 4.40 26.44 -8.27
N GLN A 454 4.27 25.11 -8.33
CA GLN A 454 5.24 24.27 -9.04
C GLN A 454 5.32 24.61 -10.53
N LYS A 455 4.18 24.88 -11.17
CA LYS A 455 4.14 25.29 -12.58
C LYS A 455 4.93 26.58 -12.80
N ALA A 456 4.71 27.59 -11.96
CA ALA A 456 5.46 28.85 -12.02
C ALA A 456 6.97 28.64 -11.77
N ALA A 457 7.34 27.73 -10.86
CA ALA A 457 8.74 27.37 -10.63
C ALA A 457 9.40 26.72 -11.85
N PHE A 458 8.67 25.88 -12.60
CA PHE A 458 9.16 25.29 -13.86
C PHE A 458 9.33 26.34 -14.97
N GLU A 459 8.39 27.27 -15.08
CA GLU A 459 8.48 28.38 -16.04
C GLU A 459 9.69 29.28 -15.72
N THR A 460 9.88 29.63 -14.44
CA THR A 460 11.04 30.41 -13.98
C THR A 460 12.35 29.67 -14.23
N HIS A 461 12.41 28.37 -13.93
CA HIS A 461 13.59 27.54 -14.19
C HIS A 461 13.95 27.48 -15.67
N ALA A 462 12.96 27.38 -16.56
CA ALA A 462 13.20 27.38 -18.01
C ALA A 462 13.86 28.68 -18.48
N VAL A 463 13.44 29.83 -17.94
CA VAL A 463 14.07 31.14 -18.22
C VAL A 463 15.50 31.19 -17.67
N LEU A 464 15.70 30.80 -16.42
CA LEU A 464 17.03 30.78 -15.78
C LEU A 464 17.99 29.84 -16.50
N LEU A 465 17.51 28.70 -17.01
CA LEU A 465 18.31 27.74 -17.75
C LEU A 465 18.79 28.32 -19.08
N GLU A 466 17.97 29.13 -19.76
CA GLU A 466 18.38 29.81 -20.98
C GLU A 466 19.44 30.90 -20.70
N GLN A 467 19.24 31.68 -19.64
CA GLN A 467 20.24 32.65 -19.16
C GLN A 467 21.56 31.95 -18.79
N HIS A 468 21.49 30.79 -18.13
CA HIS A 468 22.65 29.98 -17.78
C HIS A 468 23.41 29.47 -19.01
N LYS A 469 22.72 29.02 -20.06
CA LYS A 469 23.37 28.61 -21.33
C LYS A 469 24.16 29.76 -21.95
N VAL A 470 23.60 30.98 -21.96
CA VAL A 470 24.28 32.17 -22.45
C VAL A 470 25.50 32.49 -21.59
N ALA A 471 25.35 32.48 -20.26
CA ALA A 471 26.44 32.71 -19.33
C ALA A 471 27.55 31.65 -19.45
N ALA A 472 27.19 30.38 -19.61
CA ALA A 472 28.14 29.27 -19.78
C ALA A 472 28.92 29.39 -21.09
N ALA A 473 28.25 29.80 -22.19
CA ALA A 473 28.91 30.05 -23.46
C ALA A 473 29.88 31.25 -23.39
N ASN A 474 29.55 32.29 -22.62
CA ASN A 474 30.47 33.40 -22.35
C ASN A 474 31.65 32.96 -21.49
N TYR A 475 31.39 32.21 -20.42
CA TYR A 475 32.42 31.59 -19.59
C TYR A 475 33.40 30.75 -20.41
N ASP A 476 32.93 29.89 -21.32
CA ASP A 476 33.81 29.05 -22.14
C ASP A 476 34.75 29.90 -23.03
N LYS A 477 34.27 31.04 -23.55
CA LYS A 477 35.08 32.01 -24.31
C LYS A 477 36.11 32.70 -23.42
N ASP A 478 35.67 33.20 -22.27
CA ASP A 478 36.53 33.94 -21.34
C ASP A 478 37.60 33.04 -20.71
N TYR A 479 37.23 31.79 -20.38
CA TYR A 479 38.15 30.78 -19.87
C TYR A 479 39.18 30.37 -20.93
N ALA A 480 38.77 30.22 -22.20
CA ALA A 480 39.69 29.97 -23.30
C ALA A 480 40.67 31.13 -23.49
N LYS A 481 40.19 32.38 -23.39
CA LYS A 481 41.02 33.60 -23.47
C LYS A 481 42.02 33.66 -22.32
N TRP A 482 41.56 33.51 -21.07
CA TRP A 482 42.39 33.46 -19.86
C TRP A 482 43.50 32.41 -19.97
N LYS A 483 43.16 31.19 -20.43
CA LYS A 483 44.12 30.10 -20.62
C LYS A 483 45.25 30.42 -21.61
N THR A 484 44.99 31.32 -22.57
CA THR A 484 45.97 31.73 -23.58
C THR A 484 46.80 32.95 -23.17
N ASP A 485 46.32 33.77 -22.23
CA ASP A 485 47.02 34.96 -21.78
C ASP A 485 47.99 34.66 -20.61
N LYS A 486 49.21 34.24 -20.96
CA LYS A 486 50.26 33.85 -19.99
C LYS A 486 50.87 35.02 -19.19
N LYS A 487 50.43 36.26 -19.41
CA LYS A 487 50.96 37.47 -18.76
C LYS A 487 49.97 38.17 -17.82
N GLY A 488 48.70 37.77 -17.78
CA GLY A 488 47.69 38.32 -16.86
C GLY A 488 47.85 37.77 -15.44
N HIS A 489 47.69 38.61 -14.44
CA HIS A 489 47.54 38.23 -13.02
C HIS A 489 46.06 38.14 -12.61
N ASP A 490 45.16 37.96 -13.58
CA ASP A 490 43.72 37.90 -13.32
C ASP A 490 43.32 36.49 -12.89
N ASP A 491 42.41 36.41 -11.92
CA ASP A 491 41.82 35.16 -11.47
C ASP A 491 41.04 34.47 -12.61
N PRO A 492 40.97 33.13 -12.63
CA PRO A 492 40.17 32.41 -13.61
C PRO A 492 38.70 32.85 -13.51
N PRO A 493 37.99 33.00 -14.65
CA PRO A 493 36.57 33.34 -14.62
C PRO A 493 35.81 32.28 -13.82
N GLU A 494 34.77 32.69 -13.08
CA GLU A 494 33.95 31.76 -12.30
C GLU A 494 32.92 31.06 -13.20
N LYS A 495 32.80 29.74 -13.06
CA LYS A 495 31.82 28.97 -13.82
C LYS A 495 30.42 29.28 -13.30
N PRO A 496 29.46 29.68 -14.16
CA PRO A 496 28.10 29.95 -13.72
C PRO A 496 27.46 28.66 -13.16
N LYS A 497 26.88 28.78 -11.96
CA LYS A 497 26.16 27.68 -11.28
C LYS A 497 24.89 27.35 -12.06
N GLU A 498 24.66 26.06 -12.31
CA GLU A 498 23.45 25.60 -12.99
C GLU A 498 22.21 25.88 -12.11
N PRO A 499 21.13 26.45 -12.67
CA PRO A 499 19.93 26.77 -11.89
C PRO A 499 19.21 25.49 -11.45
N VAL A 500 18.84 25.43 -10.17
CA VAL A 500 18.08 24.30 -9.60
C VAL A 500 16.59 24.48 -9.90
N CYS A 501 15.96 23.41 -10.39
CA CYS A 501 14.52 23.38 -10.62
C CYS A 501 13.80 22.98 -9.32
N ARG A 502 13.11 23.92 -8.69
CA ARG A 502 12.35 23.67 -7.45
C ARG A 502 11.09 22.83 -7.76
N ARG A 503 10.93 21.72 -7.04
CA ARG A 503 9.84 20.74 -7.18
C ARG A 503 9.15 20.55 -5.84
N TYR A 504 7.87 20.88 -5.78
CA TYR A 504 7.06 20.74 -4.58
C TYR A 504 6.29 19.42 -4.54
N ILE A 505 5.96 18.85 -5.69
CA ILE A 505 5.14 17.65 -5.82
C ILE A 505 5.83 16.61 -6.70
N THR A 506 5.85 15.37 -6.22
CA THR A 506 6.15 14.17 -7.01
C THR A 506 5.05 13.12 -6.84
N SER A 507 4.86 12.27 -7.85
CA SER A 507 3.82 11.23 -7.84
C SER A 507 4.37 9.81 -8.00
N ASP A 508 5.56 9.64 -8.57
CA ASP A 508 6.23 8.34 -8.71
C ASP A 508 7.75 8.54 -8.77
N SER A 509 8.46 8.16 -7.70
CA SER A 509 9.91 8.33 -7.60
C SER A 509 10.48 7.23 -6.72
N THR A 510 11.60 6.63 -7.14
CA THR A 510 12.37 5.72 -6.29
C THR A 510 13.00 6.49 -5.13
N ILE A 511 13.42 5.79 -4.07
CA ILE A 511 14.11 6.43 -2.94
C ILE A 511 15.38 7.15 -3.41
N GLU A 512 16.13 6.59 -4.34
CA GLU A 512 17.36 7.19 -4.87
C GLU A 512 17.09 8.47 -5.66
N ALA A 513 16.01 8.49 -6.44
CA ALA A 513 15.56 9.69 -7.15
C ALA A 513 15.08 10.76 -6.16
N LEU A 514 14.37 10.34 -5.11
CA LEU A 514 13.87 11.20 -4.05
C LEU A 514 15.01 11.82 -3.24
N VAL A 515 16.01 11.04 -2.83
CA VAL A 515 17.19 11.53 -2.10
C VAL A 515 18.03 12.48 -2.97
N ASN A 516 18.19 12.18 -4.27
CA ASN A 516 18.85 13.11 -5.19
C ASN A 516 18.11 14.44 -5.31
N LEU A 517 16.78 14.38 -5.33
CA LEU A 517 15.96 15.59 -5.35
C LEU A 517 16.15 16.38 -4.05
N LEU A 518 16.02 15.74 -2.90
CA LEU A 518 16.20 16.40 -1.59
C LEU A 518 17.61 16.94 -1.36
N ALA A 519 18.64 16.38 -2.03
CA ALA A 519 20.01 16.89 -1.96
C ALA A 519 20.20 18.24 -2.66
N VAL A 520 19.40 18.53 -3.70
CA VAL A 520 19.46 19.81 -4.41
C VAL A 520 18.39 20.79 -3.94
N GLN A 521 17.32 20.31 -3.30
CA GLN A 521 16.28 21.13 -2.68
C GLN A 521 16.01 20.68 -1.23
N PRO A 522 16.63 21.33 -0.24
CA PRO A 522 16.59 20.87 1.14
C PRO A 522 15.23 21.11 1.82
N ASP A 523 14.28 21.78 1.18
CA ASP A 523 13.00 22.16 1.78
C ASP A 523 11.99 21.01 1.90
N GLY A 524 12.18 19.92 1.16
CA GLY A 524 11.27 18.76 1.16
C GLY A 524 10.63 18.50 -0.20
N VAL A 525 9.66 17.58 -0.20
CA VAL A 525 8.76 17.32 -1.33
C VAL A 525 7.48 16.62 -0.86
N LEU A 526 6.34 16.95 -1.49
CA LEU A 526 5.07 16.26 -1.31
C LEU A 526 4.94 15.10 -2.29
N VAL A 527 4.68 13.91 -1.76
CA VAL A 527 4.39 12.71 -2.54
C VAL A 527 2.87 12.53 -2.62
N VAL A 528 2.32 12.71 -3.82
CA VAL A 528 0.87 12.60 -4.07
C VAL A 528 0.55 11.29 -4.77
N ARG A 529 -0.31 10.46 -4.17
CA ARG A 529 -0.76 9.17 -4.73
C ARG A 529 -2.28 9.06 -4.74
N ASP A 530 -2.89 9.07 -5.91
CA ASP A 530 -4.35 8.87 -6.06
C ASP A 530 -4.78 7.46 -5.61
N GLU A 531 -3.88 6.47 -5.74
CA GLU A 531 -4.01 5.12 -5.18
C GLU A 531 -2.76 4.77 -4.36
N LEU A 532 -2.84 4.98 -3.04
CA LEU A 532 -1.71 4.81 -2.13
C LEU A 532 -1.23 3.35 -2.01
N ALA A 533 -2.04 2.37 -2.46
CA ALA A 533 -1.69 0.96 -2.41
C ALA A 533 -0.38 0.63 -3.14
N GLY A 534 -0.10 1.30 -4.26
CA GLY A 534 1.17 1.12 -4.97
C GLY A 534 2.38 1.58 -4.16
N TRP A 535 2.22 2.64 -3.36
CA TRP A 535 3.26 3.13 -2.44
C TRP A 535 3.45 2.18 -1.25
N VAL A 536 2.36 1.73 -0.61
CA VAL A 536 2.43 0.78 0.52
C VAL A 536 3.08 -0.54 0.06
N ASN A 537 2.63 -1.10 -1.07
CA ASN A 537 3.21 -2.34 -1.60
C ASN A 537 4.67 -2.15 -2.00
N GLY A 538 5.02 -0.99 -2.59
CA GLY A 538 6.41 -0.68 -2.97
C GLY A 538 7.38 -0.63 -1.79
N ILE A 539 6.92 -0.30 -0.58
CA ILE A 539 7.74 -0.36 0.65
C ILE A 539 8.09 -1.81 1.03
N ALA A 540 7.23 -2.78 0.71
CA ALA A 540 7.43 -4.21 0.98
C ALA A 540 8.13 -4.96 -0.18
N GLU A 541 8.06 -4.44 -1.41
CA GLU A 541 8.46 -5.14 -2.64
C GLU A 541 9.99 -5.23 -2.83
N TYR A 542 10.77 -4.46 -2.05
CA TYR A 542 12.23 -4.54 -2.05
C TYR A 542 12.77 -5.39 -0.89
N LYS A 543 13.19 -6.61 -1.24
CA LYS A 543 14.03 -7.54 -0.44
C LYS A 543 13.37 -8.11 0.82
N GLY A 544 12.55 -9.16 0.68
CA GLY A 544 12.35 -10.22 1.70
C GLY A 544 12.42 -9.82 3.18
N GLY A 545 11.70 -8.77 3.59
CA GLY A 545 11.64 -8.28 4.97
C GLY A 545 12.87 -7.53 5.50
N LYS A 546 13.78 -7.06 4.63
CA LYS A 546 14.97 -6.24 4.98
C LYS A 546 15.16 -5.05 4.02
N GLY A 547 14.09 -4.42 3.57
CA GLY A 547 14.18 -3.20 2.75
C GLY A 547 14.72 -2.02 3.55
N SER A 548 15.78 -1.36 3.05
CA SER A 548 16.24 -0.05 3.57
C SER A 548 15.22 1.06 3.33
N ASP A 549 14.26 0.84 2.42
CA ASP A 549 13.33 1.86 1.94
C ASP A 549 12.33 2.29 3.01
N LEU A 550 11.83 1.35 3.82
CA LEU A 550 11.07 1.71 5.01
C LEU A 550 11.92 2.58 5.94
N GLY A 551 13.18 2.21 6.18
CA GLY A 551 14.11 3.02 6.98
C GLY A 551 14.27 4.44 6.45
N HIS A 552 14.39 4.61 5.13
CA HIS A 552 14.44 5.91 4.47
C HIS A 552 13.12 6.70 4.62
N TRP A 553 11.97 6.07 4.40
CA TRP A 553 10.67 6.70 4.62
C TRP A 553 10.48 7.13 6.09
N LEU A 554 10.85 6.30 7.05
CA LEU A 554 10.81 6.65 8.47
C LEU A 554 11.76 7.81 8.80
N ALA A 555 12.93 7.87 8.16
CA ALA A 555 13.83 9.02 8.25
C ALA A 555 13.18 10.29 7.68
N PHE A 556 12.51 10.19 6.52
CA PHE A 556 11.79 11.30 5.91
C PHE A 556 10.69 11.87 6.80
N TRP A 557 9.93 11.01 7.48
CA TRP A 557 8.87 11.44 8.39
C TRP A 557 9.36 12.29 9.57
N SER A 558 10.62 12.10 9.98
CA SER A 558 11.24 12.77 11.13
C SER A 558 12.32 13.79 10.73
N ALA A 559 12.38 14.16 9.44
CA ALA A 559 13.39 15.05 8.88
C ALA A 559 14.84 14.64 9.20
N GLN A 560 15.11 13.33 9.33
CA GLN A 560 16.43 12.83 9.73
C GLN A 560 17.42 12.88 8.57
N PRO A 561 18.73 12.97 8.85
CA PRO A 561 19.75 12.88 7.82
C PRO A 561 19.68 11.53 7.09
N VAL A 562 19.83 11.57 5.77
CA VAL A 562 19.90 10.37 4.93
C VAL A 562 21.16 10.41 4.08
N THR A 563 21.89 9.30 4.06
CA THR A 563 23.11 9.15 3.26
C THR A 563 22.99 7.93 2.38
N ILE A 564 23.22 8.10 1.08
CA ILE A 564 23.27 6.99 0.12
C ILE A 564 24.64 6.99 -0.56
N ASP A 565 25.37 5.89 -0.38
CA ASP A 565 26.62 5.60 -1.08
C ASP A 565 26.35 4.80 -2.35
N ARG A 566 26.81 5.31 -3.49
CA ARG A 566 26.66 4.67 -4.81
C ARG A 566 27.99 4.11 -5.28
N LYS A 567 27.98 2.85 -5.73
CA LYS A 567 29.15 2.21 -6.35
C LYS A 567 29.45 2.74 -7.75
N THR A 568 28.47 3.30 -8.44
CA THR A 568 28.57 3.82 -9.82
C THR A 568 27.88 5.18 -9.93
N GLY A 569 28.54 6.16 -10.57
CA GLY A 569 28.07 7.54 -10.72
C GLY A 569 29.18 8.58 -10.53
N ALA A 570 29.00 9.80 -11.03
CA ALA A 570 29.94 10.91 -10.83
C ALA A 570 30.03 11.35 -9.36
N ILE A 571 28.92 11.27 -8.63
CA ILE A 571 28.81 11.53 -7.20
C ILE A 571 28.73 10.18 -6.48
N LYS A 572 29.75 9.87 -5.67
CA LYS A 572 29.86 8.59 -4.95
C LYS A 572 29.01 8.52 -3.69
N THR A 573 28.70 9.66 -3.08
CA THR A 573 27.96 9.76 -1.83
C THR A 573 27.03 10.95 -1.91
N VAL A 574 25.76 10.75 -1.63
CA VAL A 574 24.76 11.82 -1.50
C VAL A 574 24.32 11.85 -0.05
N HIS A 575 24.58 12.98 0.61
CA HIS A 575 24.18 13.24 1.99
C HIS A 575 23.14 14.35 2.00
N VAL A 576 21.99 14.08 2.62
CA VAL A 576 20.92 15.05 2.83
C VAL A 576 20.80 15.27 4.34
N PRO A 577 21.20 16.43 4.87
CA PRO A 577 21.21 16.69 6.32
C PRO A 577 19.82 16.65 6.95
N ARG A 578 18.79 17.10 6.22
CA ARG A 578 17.39 17.13 6.66
C ARG A 578 16.49 16.59 5.55
N ALA A 579 16.40 15.27 5.43
CA ALA A 579 15.55 14.67 4.40
C ALA A 579 14.09 14.68 4.87
N SER A 580 13.22 15.48 4.25
CA SER A 580 11.79 15.55 4.57
C SER A 580 10.94 15.14 3.37
N ALA A 581 9.85 14.41 3.62
CA ALA A 581 8.85 14.13 2.60
C ALA A 581 7.46 14.10 3.21
N ASN A 582 6.53 14.85 2.63
CA ASN A 582 5.11 14.82 2.94
C ASN A 582 4.42 13.75 2.10
N ILE A 583 3.32 13.16 2.58
CA ILE A 583 2.58 12.13 1.85
C ILE A 583 1.09 12.40 1.93
N VAL A 584 0.44 12.47 0.78
CA VAL A 584 -1.02 12.54 0.70
C VAL A 584 -1.54 11.57 -0.35
N GLY A 585 -2.63 10.89 -0.05
CA GLY A 585 -3.21 9.99 -1.02
C GLY A 585 -4.54 9.37 -0.64
N GLY A 586 -5.16 8.75 -1.64
CA GLY A 586 -6.41 8.02 -1.50
C GLY A 586 -6.20 6.52 -1.48
N ILE A 587 -7.01 5.80 -0.72
CA ILE A 587 -7.05 4.33 -0.76
C ILE A 587 -8.48 3.82 -0.53
N GLN A 588 -8.77 2.62 -1.04
CA GLN A 588 -10.06 1.98 -0.82
C GLN A 588 -10.01 1.09 0.44
N PRO A 589 -11.09 0.98 1.24
CA PRO A 589 -11.07 0.20 2.47
C PRO A 589 -10.59 -1.25 2.30
N GLY A 590 -11.06 -1.94 1.26
CA GLY A 590 -10.65 -3.33 0.99
C GLY A 590 -9.18 -3.46 0.56
N ILE A 591 -8.67 -2.46 -0.16
CA ILE A 591 -7.26 -2.42 -0.59
C ILE A 591 -6.36 -2.09 0.59
N LEU A 592 -6.76 -1.13 1.44
CA LEU A 592 -6.06 -0.78 2.68
C LEU A 592 -5.82 -2.00 3.56
N ARG A 593 -6.85 -2.84 3.79
CA ARG A 593 -6.71 -4.07 4.58
C ARG A 593 -5.72 -5.06 3.99
N THR A 594 -5.63 -5.11 2.66
CA THR A 594 -4.72 -6.04 1.97
C THR A 594 -3.30 -5.49 1.94
N ALA A 595 -3.15 -4.17 1.82
CA ALA A 595 -1.87 -3.47 1.72
C ALA A 595 -1.22 -3.25 3.10
N ILE A 596 -2.01 -2.97 4.14
CA ILE A 596 -1.55 -2.84 5.53
C ILE A 596 -1.84 -4.15 6.26
N GLY A 597 -0.92 -5.11 6.15
CA GLY A 597 -0.94 -6.34 6.94
C GLY A 597 -0.46 -6.12 8.39
N ARG A 598 -0.54 -7.17 9.23
CA ARG A 598 -0.01 -7.13 10.62
C ARG A 598 1.46 -6.72 10.71
N GLU A 599 2.26 -7.05 9.69
CA GLU A 599 3.67 -6.67 9.61
C GLU A 599 3.87 -5.14 9.59
N HIS A 600 3.01 -4.39 8.89
CA HIS A 600 3.05 -2.93 8.80
C HIS A 600 2.49 -2.21 10.03
N MET A 601 1.75 -2.93 10.87
CA MET A 601 1.33 -2.44 12.19
C MET A 601 2.53 -2.49 13.16
N GLN A 602 3.39 -3.50 13.01
CA GLN A 602 4.54 -3.75 13.88
C GLN A 602 5.83 -3.01 13.45
N ASP A 603 5.97 -2.64 12.18
CA ASP A 603 7.17 -1.95 11.65
C ASP A 603 7.15 -0.42 11.85
N GLY A 604 6.04 0.12 12.35
CA GLY A 604 5.86 1.54 12.66
C GLY A 604 5.45 2.43 11.47
N LEU A 605 5.19 1.87 10.28
CA LEU A 605 4.66 2.61 9.14
C LEU A 605 3.23 3.09 9.41
N CYS A 606 2.34 2.17 9.80
CA CYS A 606 0.92 2.47 9.99
C CYS A 606 0.69 3.52 11.10
N ALA A 607 1.48 3.47 12.18
CA ALA A 607 1.44 4.43 13.29
C ALA A 607 1.73 5.88 12.88
N ARG A 608 2.32 6.12 11.70
CA ARG A 608 2.61 7.46 11.18
C ARG A 608 1.56 7.99 10.21
N LEU A 609 0.63 7.15 9.75
CA LEU A 609 -0.40 7.56 8.80
C LEU A 609 -1.59 8.17 9.55
N LEU A 610 -1.93 9.42 9.23
CA LEU A 610 -3.17 10.06 9.64
C LEU A 610 -4.29 9.56 8.71
N LEU A 611 -5.08 8.62 9.20
CA LEU A 611 -6.15 7.97 8.44
C LEU A 611 -7.49 8.66 8.72
N ALA A 612 -8.27 8.92 7.67
CA ALA A 612 -9.68 9.31 7.81
C ALA A 612 -10.56 8.43 6.93
N MET A 613 -11.56 7.77 7.54
CA MET A 613 -12.56 6.96 6.85
C MET A 613 -13.97 7.45 7.19
N PRO A 614 -14.42 8.58 6.61
CA PRO A 614 -15.73 9.14 6.88
C PRO A 614 -16.88 8.21 6.45
N GLU A 615 -18.08 8.46 6.97
CA GLU A 615 -19.28 7.72 6.58
C GLU A 615 -19.56 7.92 5.08
N THR A 616 -19.96 6.85 4.40
CA THR A 616 -20.25 6.94 2.96
C THR A 616 -21.65 7.49 2.73
N ASN A 617 -21.72 8.76 2.34
CA ASN A 617 -22.96 9.43 1.98
C ASN A 617 -23.19 9.42 0.46
N PRO A 618 -24.45 9.35 -0.02
CA PRO A 618 -24.75 9.52 -1.43
C PRO A 618 -24.37 10.94 -1.87
N ILE A 619 -23.51 11.05 -2.87
CA ILE A 619 -23.18 12.33 -3.49
C ILE A 619 -24.43 12.81 -4.25
N LYS A 620 -24.86 14.04 -3.95
CA LYS A 620 -25.96 14.71 -4.65
C LYS A 620 -25.40 15.81 -5.52
N TRP A 621 -26.02 16.04 -6.67
CA TRP A 621 -25.72 17.21 -7.49
C TRP A 621 -25.92 18.50 -6.69
N SER A 622 -25.01 19.45 -6.87
CA SER A 622 -25.01 20.76 -6.23
C SER A 622 -24.57 21.80 -7.26
N GLU A 623 -25.22 22.97 -7.28
CA GLU A 623 -24.79 24.15 -8.05
C GLU A 623 -23.83 25.03 -7.24
N ARG A 624 -23.47 24.61 -6.02
CA ARG A 624 -22.58 25.39 -5.16
C ARG A 624 -21.15 25.34 -5.72
N VAL A 625 -20.51 26.49 -5.69
CA VAL A 625 -19.13 26.71 -6.13
C VAL A 625 -18.36 27.37 -5.01
N ILE A 626 -17.04 27.30 -5.06
CA ILE A 626 -16.17 27.98 -4.10
C ILE A 626 -16.21 29.48 -4.43
N ASP A 627 -16.43 30.31 -3.41
CA ASP A 627 -16.41 31.77 -3.57
C ASP A 627 -15.01 32.24 -3.99
N SER A 628 -14.94 33.12 -4.98
CA SER A 628 -13.66 33.60 -5.52
C SER A 628 -12.80 34.32 -4.47
N ASN A 629 -13.40 34.97 -3.46
CA ASN A 629 -12.62 35.58 -2.38
C ASN A 629 -11.98 34.52 -1.48
N VAL A 630 -12.64 33.39 -1.27
CA VAL A 630 -12.07 32.26 -0.51
C VAL A 630 -10.93 31.62 -1.31
N GLU A 631 -11.07 31.51 -2.63
CA GLU A 631 -9.97 31.04 -3.48
C GLU A 631 -8.77 31.98 -3.48
N LEU A 632 -9.00 33.30 -3.57
CA LEU A 632 -7.96 34.33 -3.55
C LEU A 632 -7.21 34.35 -2.22
N LEU A 633 -7.93 34.31 -1.09
CA LEU A 633 -7.32 34.28 0.23
C LEU A 633 -6.43 33.04 0.40
N LEU A 634 -6.87 31.86 -0.06
CA LEU A 634 -6.05 30.66 0.01
C LEU A 634 -4.80 30.77 -0.90
N GLN A 635 -4.95 31.36 -2.09
CA GLN A 635 -3.82 31.62 -2.99
C GLN A 635 -2.79 32.56 -2.35
N GLU A 636 -3.24 33.62 -1.68
CA GLU A 636 -2.38 34.55 -0.93
C GLU A 636 -1.67 33.86 0.22
N VAL A 637 -2.37 33.02 0.99
CA VAL A 637 -1.74 32.20 2.05
C VAL A 637 -0.62 31.33 1.49
N PHE A 638 -0.86 30.61 0.39
CA PHE A 638 0.19 29.79 -0.25
C PHE A 638 1.35 30.63 -0.77
N ALA A 639 1.10 31.83 -1.30
CA ALA A 639 2.14 32.74 -1.76
C ALA A 639 3.00 33.28 -0.60
N GLN A 640 2.38 33.67 0.52
CA GLN A 640 3.09 34.11 1.73
C GLN A 640 3.87 32.98 2.40
N LEU A 641 3.35 31.75 2.40
CA LEU A 641 4.12 30.60 2.88
C LEU A 641 5.29 30.26 1.95
N ALA A 642 5.15 30.47 0.65
CA ALA A 642 6.21 30.24 -0.32
C ALA A 642 7.38 31.22 -0.20
N SER A 643 7.13 32.42 0.34
CA SER A 643 8.13 33.47 0.58
C SER A 643 8.88 33.33 1.89
N LEU A 644 8.55 32.35 2.74
CA LEU A 644 9.33 32.04 3.94
C LEU A 644 10.79 31.77 3.56
N GLU A 645 11.73 32.37 4.29
CA GLU A 645 13.16 32.14 4.14
C GLU A 645 13.68 31.26 5.27
N ALA A 646 14.66 30.38 4.98
CA ALA A 646 15.39 29.64 6.00
C ALA A 646 16.46 30.54 6.66
N ASP A 647 16.90 30.17 7.85
CA ASP A 647 18.12 30.74 8.44
C ASP A 647 19.34 29.98 7.89
N PHE A 648 20.56 30.44 8.19
CA PHE A 648 21.79 29.83 7.70
C PHE A 648 22.77 29.56 8.83
N ASP A 649 23.46 28.41 8.79
CA ASP A 649 24.55 28.12 9.71
C ASP A 649 25.87 28.84 9.29
N GLU A 650 26.93 28.65 10.08
CA GLU A 650 28.25 29.28 9.83
C GLU A 650 28.86 28.89 8.47
N ASP A 651 28.44 27.76 7.90
CA ASP A 651 28.90 27.22 6.62
C ASP A 651 27.92 27.55 5.46
N GLU A 652 27.01 28.51 5.67
CA GLU A 652 25.96 28.93 4.72
C GLU A 652 24.97 27.81 4.32
N HIS A 653 24.81 26.76 5.14
CA HIS A 653 23.77 25.76 4.90
C HIS A 653 22.43 26.23 5.48
N PRO A 654 21.32 26.04 4.74
CA PRO A 654 20.01 26.43 5.23
C PRO A 654 19.58 25.56 6.42
N ILE A 655 19.17 26.21 7.50
CA ILE A 655 18.63 25.62 8.71
C ILE A 655 17.24 26.20 9.02
N PRO A 656 16.32 25.42 9.63
CA PRO A 656 15.00 25.91 9.95
C PRO A 656 15.03 26.97 11.04
N VAL A 657 14.23 28.02 10.86
CA VAL A 657 13.90 28.96 11.94
C VAL A 657 13.04 28.24 12.98
N ARG A 658 13.41 28.40 14.26
CA ARG A 658 12.72 27.77 15.38
C ARG A 658 11.61 28.67 15.90
N MET A 659 10.37 28.20 15.81
CA MET A 659 9.20 28.89 16.35
C MET A 659 8.97 28.49 17.80
N GLN A 660 9.01 29.47 18.70
CA GLN A 660 8.85 29.24 20.14
C GLN A 660 7.37 29.27 20.53
N LEU A 661 7.02 28.51 21.57
CA LEU A 661 5.71 28.61 22.20
C LEU A 661 5.61 29.88 23.05
N THR A 662 4.51 30.61 22.92
CA THR A 662 4.10 31.59 23.93
C THR A 662 3.90 30.91 25.30
N PRO A 663 3.99 31.63 26.42
CA PRO A 663 3.76 31.04 27.75
C PRO A 663 2.40 30.33 27.89
N GLU A 664 1.36 30.89 27.26
CA GLU A 664 0.01 30.36 27.25
C GLU A 664 -0.06 29.06 26.42
N ALA A 665 0.47 29.07 25.19
CA ALA A 665 0.58 27.87 24.36
C ALA A 665 1.42 26.78 25.03
N LYS A 666 2.47 27.18 25.75
CA LYS A 666 3.33 26.25 26.48
C LYS A 666 2.58 25.55 27.61
N THR A 667 1.67 26.25 28.29
CA THR A 667 0.83 25.69 29.34
C THR A 667 -0.11 24.64 28.76
N LEU A 668 -0.82 24.97 27.67
CA LEU A 668 -1.70 24.04 26.95
C LEU A 668 -0.95 22.79 26.47
N TRP A 669 0.24 22.97 25.87
CA TRP A 669 1.07 21.86 25.43
C TRP A 669 1.45 20.91 26.58
N VAL A 670 1.82 21.45 27.75
CA VAL A 670 2.22 20.62 28.89
C VAL A 670 1.03 19.84 29.45
N GLU A 671 -0.13 20.47 29.56
CA GLU A 671 -1.37 19.82 30.00
C GLU A 671 -1.76 18.70 29.04
N TYR A 672 -1.78 18.99 27.72
CA TYR A 672 -2.01 18.01 26.68
C TYR A 672 -1.00 16.85 26.75
N TYR A 673 0.30 17.14 26.76
CA TYR A 673 1.35 16.11 26.78
C TYR A 673 1.18 15.15 27.96
N ASN A 674 0.90 15.67 29.16
CA ASN A 674 0.72 14.84 30.34
C ASN A 674 -0.55 13.98 30.24
N ARG A 675 -1.67 14.57 29.81
CA ARG A 675 -2.92 13.84 29.56
C ARG A 675 -2.72 12.74 28.52
N HIS A 676 -2.15 13.08 27.38
CA HIS A 676 -1.90 12.17 26.25
C HIS A 676 -0.98 11.00 26.62
N ARG A 677 0.09 11.28 27.40
CA ARG A 677 0.97 10.24 27.94
C ARG A 677 0.26 9.34 28.96
N GLN A 678 -0.64 9.88 29.77
CA GLN A 678 -1.43 9.10 30.71
C GLN A 678 -2.42 8.18 29.99
N GLU A 679 -3.16 8.69 29.00
CA GLU A 679 -4.09 7.91 28.17
C GLU A 679 -3.39 6.72 27.49
N MET A 680 -2.18 6.93 26.98
CA MET A 680 -1.38 5.90 26.32
C MET A 680 -1.06 4.69 27.21
N THR A 681 -1.04 4.84 28.55
CA THR A 681 -0.77 3.71 29.45
C THR A 681 -1.86 2.64 29.45
N GLY A 682 -3.07 3.00 29.01
CA GLY A 682 -4.22 2.09 28.94
C GLY A 682 -4.42 1.41 27.58
N LEU A 683 -3.55 1.67 26.61
CA LEU A 683 -3.70 1.20 25.23
C LEU A 683 -2.91 -0.09 24.96
N ASP A 684 -3.32 -0.84 23.93
CA ASP A 684 -2.53 -1.96 23.39
C ASP A 684 -1.28 -1.45 22.66
N ASP A 685 -0.36 -2.37 22.30
CA ASP A 685 0.94 -2.03 21.71
C ASP A 685 0.82 -1.26 20.38
N ASP A 686 -0.12 -1.63 19.51
CA ASP A 686 -0.29 -1.00 18.20
C ASP A 686 -0.87 0.41 18.36
N SER A 687 -1.91 0.56 19.19
CA SER A 687 -2.50 1.86 19.55
C SER A 687 -1.51 2.77 20.26
N THR A 688 -0.69 2.23 21.16
CA THR A 688 0.39 2.95 21.86
C THR A 688 1.39 3.56 20.87
N SER A 689 1.76 2.80 19.83
CA SER A 689 2.68 3.27 18.79
C SER A 689 2.12 4.48 18.04
N ALA A 690 0.84 4.44 17.65
CA ALA A 690 0.17 5.57 16.99
C ALA A 690 0.02 6.79 17.91
N TRP A 691 -0.38 6.59 19.16
CA TRP A 691 -0.45 7.66 20.16
C TRP A 691 0.88 8.37 20.31
N SER A 692 1.99 7.63 20.36
CA SER A 692 3.32 8.23 20.43
C SER A 692 3.67 9.09 19.21
N LYS A 693 3.11 8.82 18.01
CA LYS A 693 3.33 9.66 16.81
C LYS A 693 2.36 10.83 16.74
N LEU A 694 1.16 10.65 17.27
CA LEU A 694 0.16 11.71 17.37
C LEU A 694 0.64 12.87 18.24
N GLU A 695 1.42 12.59 19.29
CA GLU A 695 2.13 13.62 20.09
C GLU A 695 2.96 14.56 19.20
N ALA A 696 3.74 14.00 18.27
CA ALA A 696 4.51 14.81 17.33
C ALA A 696 3.56 15.58 16.40
N TYR A 697 2.51 14.93 15.87
CA TYR A 697 1.55 15.58 14.98
C TYR A 697 0.86 16.79 15.60
N THR A 698 0.51 16.77 16.88
CA THR A 698 -0.08 17.93 17.56
C THR A 698 0.84 19.15 17.45
N ALA A 699 2.14 18.98 17.68
CA ALA A 699 3.12 20.05 17.51
C ALA A 699 3.20 20.53 16.05
N ARG A 700 3.13 19.60 15.09
CA ARG A 700 3.17 19.93 13.65
C ARG A 700 1.91 20.66 13.18
N PHE A 701 0.74 20.30 13.70
CA PHE A 701 -0.50 21.03 13.43
C PHE A 701 -0.42 22.45 13.97
N ALA A 702 0.06 22.63 15.22
CA ALA A 702 0.20 23.96 15.81
C ALA A 702 1.13 24.86 14.98
N LEU A 703 2.24 24.30 14.48
CA LEU A 703 3.15 24.99 13.56
C LEU A 703 2.45 25.41 12.26
N ILE A 704 1.75 24.48 11.61
CA ILE A 704 1.05 24.75 10.34
C ILE A 704 -0.05 25.80 10.55
N PHE A 705 -0.82 25.67 11.63
CA PHE A 705 -1.95 26.55 11.92
C PHE A 705 -1.50 27.98 12.20
N GLN A 706 -0.47 28.13 13.04
CA GLN A 706 0.13 29.44 13.31
C GLN A 706 0.61 30.13 12.02
N LEU A 707 1.28 29.38 11.14
CA LEU A 707 1.79 29.93 9.89
C LEU A 707 0.67 30.25 8.89
N CYS A 708 -0.42 29.48 8.87
CA CYS A 708 -1.60 29.81 8.09
C CYS A 708 -2.29 31.10 8.59
N ASP A 709 -2.47 31.25 9.90
CA ASP A 709 -3.07 32.45 10.49
C ASP A 709 -2.16 33.68 10.28
N TRP A 710 -0.84 33.53 10.40
CA TRP A 710 0.12 34.58 10.05
C TRP A 710 0.03 34.98 8.57
N ALA A 711 0.02 34.00 7.66
CA ALA A 711 -0.04 34.22 6.22
C ALA A 711 -1.38 34.86 5.79
N ALA A 712 -2.46 34.62 6.54
CA ALA A 712 -3.76 35.26 6.35
C ALA A 712 -3.87 36.65 7.01
N GLY A 713 -2.88 37.06 7.81
CA GLY A 713 -2.91 38.30 8.58
C GLY A 713 -3.76 38.25 9.85
N ASP A 714 -4.19 37.05 10.27
CA ASP A 714 -5.00 36.81 11.47
C ASP A 714 -4.14 36.70 12.75
N ALA A 715 -2.83 36.45 12.63
CA ALA A 715 -1.90 36.36 13.76
C ALA A 715 -0.71 37.33 13.66
N SER A 716 -0.30 37.90 14.80
CA SER A 716 0.85 38.82 14.88
C SER A 716 2.15 38.07 15.24
N GLY A 717 3.14 38.11 14.34
CA GLY A 717 4.49 37.62 14.59
C GLY A 717 4.82 36.31 13.88
N GLU A 718 5.91 36.32 13.10
CA GLU A 718 6.32 35.20 12.23
C GLU A 718 6.93 34.00 12.98
N ASN A 719 7.35 34.20 14.25
CA ASN A 719 8.26 33.26 14.93
C ASN A 719 7.76 32.75 16.30
N GLN A 720 6.47 32.90 16.61
CA GLN A 720 5.88 32.37 17.84
C GLN A 720 4.58 31.62 17.56
N ILE A 721 4.30 30.60 18.37
CA ILE A 721 3.05 29.83 18.34
C ILE A 721 2.20 30.25 19.53
N ASP A 722 1.02 30.78 19.22
CA ASP A 722 0.06 31.26 20.20
C ASP A 722 -0.83 30.13 20.76
N ALA A 723 -1.64 30.50 21.75
CA ALA A 723 -2.52 29.57 22.44
C ALA A 723 -3.64 29.05 21.52
N GLN A 724 -4.13 29.85 20.58
CA GLN A 724 -5.23 29.48 19.69
C GLN A 724 -4.80 28.41 18.68
N ALA A 725 -3.61 28.57 18.07
CA ALA A 725 -3.03 27.59 17.18
C ALA A 725 -2.75 26.26 17.92
N MET A 726 -2.27 26.33 19.16
CA MET A 726 -2.03 25.15 19.99
C MET A 726 -3.33 24.44 20.38
N ASP A 727 -4.35 25.16 20.83
CA ASP A 727 -5.66 24.61 21.21
C ASP A 727 -6.34 23.91 20.01
N SER A 728 -6.35 24.60 18.86
CA SER A 728 -6.86 24.06 17.60
C SER A 728 -6.13 22.79 17.18
N ALA A 729 -4.81 22.76 17.36
CA ALA A 729 -3.99 21.58 17.09
C ALA A 729 -4.29 20.41 18.04
N ILE A 730 -4.55 20.69 19.32
CA ILE A 730 -4.97 19.68 20.31
C ILE A 730 -6.32 19.11 19.93
N GLU A 731 -7.30 19.94 19.55
CA GLU A 731 -8.63 19.49 19.13
C GLU A 731 -8.55 18.55 17.92
N LEU A 732 -7.79 18.92 16.88
CA LEU A 732 -7.59 18.06 15.72
C LEU A 732 -6.86 16.77 16.08
N SER A 733 -5.88 16.85 16.99
CA SER A 733 -5.13 15.69 17.47
C SER A 733 -6.03 14.71 18.23
N ASP A 734 -6.86 15.18 19.15
CA ASP A 734 -7.80 14.34 19.90
C ASP A 734 -8.79 13.61 18.96
N TRP A 735 -9.26 14.29 17.90
CA TRP A 735 -10.08 13.67 16.87
C TRP A 735 -9.33 12.57 16.11
N PHE A 736 -8.09 12.81 15.69
CA PHE A 736 -7.27 11.79 15.04
C PHE A 736 -6.98 10.61 15.98
N GLY A 737 -6.83 10.84 17.28
CA GLY A 737 -6.73 9.77 18.27
C GLY A 737 -7.96 8.86 18.21
N ALA A 738 -9.15 9.43 18.38
CA ALA A 738 -10.40 8.67 18.30
C ALA A 738 -10.55 7.92 16.96
N GLU A 739 -10.20 8.56 15.85
CA GLU A 739 -10.24 7.96 14.52
C GLU A 739 -9.21 6.83 14.35
N SER A 740 -8.01 6.96 14.90
CA SER A 740 -6.97 5.91 14.88
C SER A 740 -7.42 4.64 15.63
N LEU A 741 -8.01 4.76 16.83
CA LEU A 741 -8.55 3.59 17.55
C LEU A 741 -9.64 2.91 16.73
N ARG A 742 -10.52 3.70 16.13
CA ARG A 742 -11.58 3.18 15.26
C ARG A 742 -10.99 2.45 14.05
N MET A 743 -9.95 3.01 13.42
CA MET A 743 -9.25 2.39 12.29
C MET A 743 -8.55 1.09 12.67
N TYR A 744 -7.86 1.03 13.80
CA TYR A 744 -7.24 -0.21 14.26
C TYR A 744 -8.25 -1.30 14.59
N ALA A 745 -9.39 -0.91 15.17
CA ALA A 745 -10.50 -1.83 15.35
C ALA A 745 -11.00 -2.37 14.00
N VAL A 746 -11.20 -1.51 12.99
CA VAL A 746 -11.67 -1.90 11.64
C VAL A 746 -10.67 -2.81 10.92
N LEU A 747 -9.37 -2.54 11.03
CA LEU A 747 -8.32 -3.36 10.41
C LEU A 747 -8.19 -4.74 11.08
N SER A 748 -8.57 -4.86 12.35
CA SER A 748 -8.48 -6.09 13.14
C SER A 748 -9.74 -6.98 13.07
N GLU A 749 -10.82 -6.54 12.41
CA GLU A 749 -12.07 -7.31 12.30
C GLU A 749 -11.91 -8.64 11.53
N SER A 750 -12.62 -9.68 12.01
CA SER A 750 -12.88 -10.89 11.22
C SER A 750 -13.81 -10.61 10.04
N ASP A 751 -13.85 -11.52 9.07
CA ASP A 751 -14.78 -11.39 7.94
C ASP A 751 -16.25 -11.38 8.40
N GLU A 752 -16.61 -12.15 9.44
CA GLU A 752 -17.97 -12.13 10.01
C GLU A 752 -18.28 -10.82 10.74
N GLN A 753 -17.33 -10.28 11.51
CA GLN A 753 -17.50 -9.01 12.22
C GLN A 753 -17.72 -7.85 11.24
N ARG A 754 -16.93 -7.82 10.16
CA ARG A 754 -17.10 -6.85 9.06
C ARG A 754 -18.49 -6.96 8.43
N ASP A 755 -18.90 -8.18 8.10
CA ASP A 755 -20.19 -8.42 7.44
C ASP A 755 -21.36 -7.95 8.29
N THR A 756 -21.28 -8.18 9.61
CA THR A 756 -22.22 -7.65 10.59
C THR A 756 -22.18 -6.12 10.61
N ARG A 757 -21.01 -5.49 10.73
CA ARG A 757 -20.88 -4.02 10.76
C ARG A 757 -21.43 -3.38 9.48
N GLU A 758 -21.10 -3.89 8.31
CA GLU A 758 -21.59 -3.38 7.02
C GLU A 758 -23.11 -3.50 6.90
N LEU A 759 -23.70 -4.57 7.44
CA LEU A 759 -25.15 -4.72 7.53
C LEU A 759 -25.78 -3.71 8.48
N LEU A 760 -25.20 -3.48 9.66
CA LEU A 760 -25.67 -2.46 10.60
C LEU A 760 -25.62 -1.06 9.96
N ASP A 761 -24.52 -0.72 9.28
CA ASP A 761 -24.38 0.56 8.57
C ASP A 761 -25.40 0.71 7.43
N LEU A 762 -25.71 -0.38 6.72
CA LEU A 762 -26.76 -0.38 5.70
C LEU A 762 -28.14 -0.09 6.29
N ILE A 763 -28.48 -0.71 7.43
CA ILE A 763 -29.76 -0.51 8.13
C ILE A 763 -29.85 0.93 8.66
N ARG A 764 -28.77 1.47 9.23
CA ARG A 764 -28.71 2.87 9.68
C ARG A 764 -28.98 3.86 8.54
N ARG A 765 -28.35 3.66 7.38
CA ARG A 765 -28.59 4.51 6.19
C ARG A 765 -30.03 4.50 5.70
N ARG A 766 -30.82 3.51 6.12
CA ARG A 766 -32.24 3.38 5.80
C ARG A 766 -33.16 3.95 6.89
N GLY A 767 -32.61 4.66 7.88
CA GLY A 767 -33.38 5.23 8.99
C GLY A 767 -33.46 4.34 10.22
N GLY A 768 -32.63 3.30 10.31
CA GLY A 768 -32.49 2.48 11.51
C GLY A 768 -33.43 1.26 11.60
N SER A 769 -34.32 1.07 10.63
CA SER A 769 -35.14 -0.13 10.49
C SER A 769 -35.10 -0.75 9.09
N VAL A 770 -35.41 -2.04 8.99
CA VAL A 770 -35.54 -2.76 7.72
C VAL A 770 -36.44 -3.98 7.83
N THR A 771 -37.22 -4.27 6.80
CA THR A 771 -37.94 -5.55 6.69
C THR A 771 -37.10 -6.63 5.97
N PRO A 772 -37.35 -7.94 6.19
CA PRO A 772 -36.65 -9.00 5.47
C PRO A 772 -36.73 -8.87 3.94
N ARG A 773 -37.89 -8.40 3.43
CA ARG A 773 -38.11 -8.18 1.99
C ARG A 773 -37.25 -7.04 1.44
N GLU A 774 -37.13 -5.94 2.19
CA GLU A 774 -36.30 -4.81 1.81
C GLU A 774 -34.81 -5.13 1.87
N LEU A 775 -34.39 -5.95 2.84
CA LEU A 775 -33.04 -6.45 2.93
C LEU A 775 -32.72 -7.39 1.77
N ALA A 776 -33.60 -8.34 1.45
CA ALA A 776 -33.45 -9.25 0.32
C ALA A 776 -33.38 -8.53 -1.05
N ARG A 777 -34.07 -7.39 -1.18
CA ARG A 777 -34.00 -6.53 -2.38
C ARG A 777 -32.71 -5.72 -2.46
N SER A 778 -32.08 -5.42 -1.33
CA SER A 778 -30.91 -4.53 -1.26
C SER A 778 -29.63 -5.13 -1.84
N SER A 779 -29.44 -6.45 -1.72
CA SER A 779 -28.22 -7.13 -2.13
C SER A 779 -28.51 -8.57 -2.58
N ARG A 780 -27.73 -9.05 -3.56
CA ARG A 780 -27.79 -10.45 -4.00
C ARG A 780 -27.47 -11.42 -2.85
N ARG A 781 -26.68 -10.98 -1.86
CA ARG A 781 -26.30 -11.74 -0.67
C ARG A 781 -27.51 -12.22 0.15
N TYR A 782 -28.59 -11.44 0.18
CA TYR A 782 -29.75 -11.70 1.02
C TYR A 782 -30.98 -12.15 0.22
N ARG A 783 -30.85 -12.43 -1.09
CA ARG A 783 -31.97 -12.76 -1.97
C ARG A 783 -32.56 -14.14 -1.76
N GLU A 784 -31.77 -15.08 -1.28
CA GLU A 784 -32.24 -16.44 -1.03
C GLU A 784 -33.31 -16.44 0.07
N ALA A 785 -34.36 -17.23 -0.14
CA ALA A 785 -35.49 -17.29 0.78
C ALA A 785 -35.03 -17.70 2.17
N GLY A 786 -35.43 -16.96 3.20
CA GLY A 786 -35.07 -17.20 4.60
C GLY A 786 -33.73 -16.62 5.04
N VAL A 787 -32.80 -16.29 4.13
CA VAL A 787 -31.46 -15.77 4.51
C VAL A 787 -31.56 -14.39 5.15
N ALA A 788 -32.36 -13.47 4.58
CA ALA A 788 -32.54 -12.14 5.14
C ALA A 788 -33.16 -12.18 6.56
N GLU A 789 -34.12 -13.07 6.78
CA GLU A 789 -34.81 -13.22 8.06
C GLU A 789 -33.89 -13.85 9.11
N ALA A 790 -33.21 -14.95 8.78
CA ALA A 790 -32.22 -15.59 9.65
C ALA A 790 -31.06 -14.64 10.02
N THR A 791 -30.62 -13.80 9.08
CA THR A 791 -29.56 -12.80 9.36
C THR A 791 -30.03 -11.74 10.34
N LEU A 792 -31.27 -11.24 10.20
CA LEU A 792 -31.84 -10.26 11.13
C LEU A 792 -32.14 -10.89 12.51
N GLU A 793 -32.58 -12.14 12.56
CA GLU A 793 -32.71 -12.91 13.81
C GLU A 793 -31.37 -13.06 14.53
N GLU A 794 -30.28 -13.30 13.79
CA GLU A 794 -28.94 -13.33 14.37
C GLU A 794 -28.55 -11.99 15.00
N LEU A 795 -28.86 -10.86 14.33
CA LEU A 795 -28.64 -9.53 14.91
C LEU A 795 -29.45 -9.31 16.20
N VAL A 796 -30.69 -9.81 16.26
CA VAL A 796 -31.50 -9.78 17.50
C VAL A 796 -30.86 -10.64 18.59
N ARG A 797 -30.38 -11.84 18.25
CA ARG A 797 -29.68 -12.75 19.18
C ARG A 797 -28.41 -12.11 19.74
N MET A 798 -27.68 -11.39 18.88
CA MET A 798 -26.50 -10.60 19.24
C MET A 798 -26.81 -9.26 19.92
N LYS A 799 -28.09 -8.95 20.17
CA LYS A 799 -28.57 -7.73 20.84
C LYS A 799 -28.31 -6.43 20.06
N TYR A 800 -28.12 -6.50 18.74
CA TYR A 800 -27.99 -5.32 17.88
C TYR A 800 -29.33 -4.66 17.52
N GLY A 801 -30.46 -5.32 17.81
CA GLY A 801 -31.78 -4.78 17.55
C GLY A 801 -32.91 -5.67 18.05
N ARG A 802 -34.14 -5.31 17.70
CA ARG A 802 -35.36 -6.02 18.07
C ARG A 802 -36.35 -6.03 16.90
N TRP A 803 -37.26 -6.99 16.92
CA TRP A 803 -38.40 -6.99 16.00
C TRP A 803 -39.49 -6.07 16.55
N GLU A 804 -39.98 -5.15 15.72
CA GLU A 804 -41.19 -4.35 15.98
C GLU A 804 -42.26 -4.66 14.94
N MET A 805 -43.52 -4.65 15.37
CA MET A 805 -44.67 -4.75 14.46
C MET A 805 -45.09 -3.36 14.04
N GLN A 806 -44.99 -3.07 12.75
CA GLN A 806 -45.48 -1.82 12.20
C GLN A 806 -46.98 -1.93 11.93
N ALA A 807 -47.75 -1.03 12.55
CA ALA A 807 -49.20 -0.94 12.34
C ALA A 807 -49.52 -0.53 10.89
N SER A 808 -50.59 -1.10 10.34
CA SER A 808 -51.03 -0.85 8.97
C SER A 808 -51.26 0.64 8.71
N GLY A 809 -50.62 1.20 7.67
CA GLY A 809 -50.87 2.57 7.24
C GLY A 809 -52.33 2.80 6.77
N PRO A 810 -52.74 4.07 6.56
CA PRO A 810 -54.14 4.44 6.29
C PRO A 810 -54.76 3.85 5.03
N LYS A 811 -53.97 3.18 4.17
CA LYS A 811 -54.43 2.51 2.95
C LYS A 811 -54.72 1.00 3.12
N GLY A 812 -54.56 0.45 4.32
CA GLY A 812 -54.87 -0.96 4.63
C GLY A 812 -53.83 -1.95 4.09
N GLY A 813 -53.30 -2.79 4.97
CA GLY A 813 -52.34 -3.85 4.68
C GLY A 813 -52.14 -4.73 5.93
N ALA A 814 -51.66 -5.97 5.78
CA ALA A 814 -51.33 -6.80 6.93
C ALA A 814 -50.17 -6.18 7.74
N PRO A 815 -50.17 -6.29 9.08
CA PRO A 815 -49.06 -5.80 9.91
C PRO A 815 -47.74 -6.44 9.45
N THR A 816 -46.70 -5.62 9.33
CA THR A 816 -45.40 -6.06 8.81
C THR A 816 -44.39 -6.05 9.94
N GLN A 817 -43.62 -7.14 10.07
CA GLN A 817 -42.56 -7.25 11.05
C GLN A 817 -41.29 -6.59 10.49
N GLU A 818 -40.77 -5.59 11.18
CA GLU A 818 -39.54 -4.89 10.84
C GLU A 818 -38.49 -5.07 11.93
N PHE A 819 -37.23 -5.22 11.52
CA PHE A 819 -36.11 -5.18 12.46
C PHE A 819 -35.76 -3.72 12.71
N VAL A 820 -35.67 -3.33 13.98
CA VAL A 820 -35.27 -1.99 14.42
C VAL A 820 -33.97 -2.10 15.21
N LEU A 821 -32.97 -1.30 14.83
CA LEU A 821 -31.69 -1.25 15.53
C LEU A 821 -31.88 -0.85 17.00
N ALA A 822 -31.12 -1.48 17.88
CA ALA A 822 -31.04 -1.06 19.28
C ALA A 822 -30.35 0.30 19.31
N ASP A 823 -31.02 1.27 19.92
CA ASP A 823 -30.45 2.60 20.13
C ASP A 823 -29.27 2.44 21.10
N THR A 824 -28.07 2.35 20.56
CA THR A 824 -26.85 2.39 21.36
C THR A 824 -26.66 3.85 21.70
N GLY A 825 -27.26 4.28 22.80
CA GLY A 825 -27.11 5.62 23.33
C GLY A 825 -25.64 5.92 23.64
N ALA A 826 -24.90 6.37 22.63
CA ALA A 826 -23.86 7.37 22.81
C ALA A 826 -24.61 8.69 22.76
N GLY A 827 -24.97 9.18 23.94
CA GLY A 827 -25.62 10.47 24.09
C GLY A 827 -24.82 11.54 23.38
N ASP A 828 -25.53 12.31 22.59
CA ASP A 828 -25.25 13.69 22.24
C ASP A 828 -24.69 14.39 23.50
N THR A 829 -23.36 14.48 23.59
CA THR A 829 -22.67 15.35 24.55
C THR A 829 -22.50 16.70 23.89
N THR A 830 -23.61 17.25 23.36
CA THR A 830 -23.75 18.69 23.30
C THR A 830 -23.77 19.16 24.75
N ILE A 831 -22.65 19.76 25.17
CA ILE A 831 -22.66 20.69 26.29
C ILE A 831 -23.73 21.73 25.95
N LYS A 832 -24.86 21.69 26.66
CA LYS A 832 -25.86 22.75 26.62
C LYS A 832 -25.20 24.01 27.18
N ILE A 833 -24.62 24.81 26.30
CA ILE A 833 -24.36 26.22 26.60
C ILE A 833 -25.72 26.89 26.59
N SER A 834 -26.12 27.37 27.77
CA SER A 834 -27.34 28.14 27.97
C SER A 834 -27.39 29.32 27.01
N GLU A 835 -28.47 29.40 26.23
CA GLU A 835 -28.87 30.59 25.50
C GLU A 835 -28.95 31.80 26.45
N GLN A 836 -28.12 32.81 26.18
CA GLN A 836 -28.51 34.20 26.37
C GLN A 836 -28.26 34.92 25.05
N GLU A 837 -29.36 35.13 24.33
CA GLU A 837 -29.44 36.07 23.21
C GLU A 837 -29.13 37.48 23.71
N GLU A 838 -28.12 38.13 23.13
CA GLU A 838 -28.13 39.58 22.99
C GLU A 838 -27.89 39.95 21.52
N VAL A 839 -28.95 40.48 20.92
CA VAL A 839 -29.07 40.93 19.55
C VAL A 839 -28.25 42.22 19.38
N LEU A 840 -27.25 42.21 18.48
CA LEU A 840 -26.70 43.45 17.90
C LEU A 840 -26.57 43.31 16.38
N SER A 841 -27.27 44.23 15.71
CA SER A 841 -27.39 44.41 14.26
C SER A 841 -26.06 44.74 13.57
N PRO A 842 -25.89 44.44 12.27
CA PRO A 842 -24.69 44.77 11.53
C PRO A 842 -24.62 46.28 11.24
N ALA A 843 -23.58 46.93 11.76
CA ALA A 843 -23.20 48.27 11.33
C ALA A 843 -22.45 48.16 9.99
N THR A 844 -23.05 48.76 8.97
CA THR A 844 -22.45 49.04 7.66
C THR A 844 -21.19 49.90 7.82
N GLY A 845 -20.01 49.32 7.59
CA GLY A 845 -18.76 50.05 7.42
C GLY A 845 -18.33 50.00 5.96
N HIS A 846 -18.48 51.13 5.26
CA HIS A 846 -17.88 51.35 3.94
C HIS A 846 -16.35 51.28 4.05
N PHE A 847 -15.72 50.34 3.34
CA PHE A 847 -14.28 50.38 3.08
C PHE A 847 -14.01 51.06 1.74
N VAL A 848 -13.23 52.13 1.79
CA VAL A 848 -12.66 52.84 0.64
C VAL A 848 -11.29 52.22 0.37
N PHE A 849 -11.07 51.72 -0.84
CA PHE A 849 -9.79 51.19 -1.31
C PHE A 849 -8.78 52.32 -1.58
N PRO A 850 -7.52 52.21 -1.12
CA PRO A 850 -6.38 52.81 -1.80
C PRO A 850 -5.93 51.90 -2.96
N GLU A 851 -5.35 52.53 -3.97
CA GLU A 851 -5.00 51.97 -5.26
C GLU A 851 -4.01 50.79 -5.23
N ASP A 852 -4.24 49.91 -6.20
CA ASP A 852 -3.53 48.73 -6.69
C ASP A 852 -1.97 48.78 -6.64
N PRO A 853 -1.30 47.82 -5.97
CA PRO A 853 0.12 47.58 -6.13
C PRO A 853 0.42 46.14 -6.58
N VAL A 854 -0.12 45.66 -7.71
CA VAL A 854 0.27 44.36 -8.30
C VAL A 854 1.53 44.43 -9.19
N ASN A 855 2.19 45.57 -9.33
CA ASN A 855 3.41 45.70 -10.16
C ASN A 855 4.64 46.21 -9.41
N ARG A 856 5.18 45.42 -8.46
CA ARG A 856 6.49 45.74 -7.87
C ARG A 856 7.40 44.59 -7.43
N LEU A 857 7.17 43.37 -7.89
CA LEU A 857 8.11 42.24 -7.69
C LEU A 857 8.67 41.65 -9.00
N PHE A 858 8.50 42.33 -10.14
CA PHE A 858 9.00 41.91 -11.45
C PHE A 858 9.82 42.99 -12.17
N ALA A 859 10.82 43.59 -11.50
CA ALA A 859 11.86 44.37 -12.16
C ALA A 859 13.02 44.67 -11.21
N GLU A 860 14.02 43.79 -11.16
CA GLU A 860 15.39 44.13 -10.72
C GLU A 860 16.33 42.97 -11.07
N ALA A 861 16.76 42.89 -12.34
CA ALA A 861 18.00 42.24 -12.81
C ALA A 861 18.06 42.23 -14.34
N VAL A 862 18.01 43.39 -15.00
CA VAL A 862 18.48 43.53 -16.39
C VAL A 862 19.11 44.91 -16.56
N ASP A 863 20.41 44.92 -16.82
CA ASP A 863 21.20 46.09 -17.19
C ASP A 863 20.71 46.64 -18.55
N PRO A 864 20.29 47.93 -18.67
CA PRO A 864 19.70 48.46 -19.91
C PRO A 864 20.70 48.82 -21.02
N ASP A 865 22.01 48.70 -20.85
CA ASP A 865 22.99 49.32 -21.77
C ASP A 865 23.50 48.44 -22.93
N LEU A 866 22.76 47.41 -23.35
CA LEU A 866 23.21 46.51 -24.43
C LEU A 866 22.18 46.25 -25.53
N TYR A 867 21.65 47.30 -26.17
CA TYR A 867 21.09 47.18 -27.53
C TYR A 867 21.29 48.46 -28.36
N GLU A 868 22.46 48.60 -28.96
CA GLU A 868 22.64 49.42 -30.17
C GLU A 868 23.41 48.62 -31.24
N VAL A 869 22.72 48.44 -32.38
CA VAL A 869 23.20 48.26 -33.76
C VAL A 869 23.70 46.88 -34.25
N SER A 870 23.05 46.48 -35.35
CA SER A 870 23.36 45.50 -36.43
C SER A 870 23.16 44.01 -36.17
#